data_AF-A0A1L9R9D7-F1
#
_entry.id   AF-A0A1L9R9D7-F1
#
_cell.length_a   1.000
_cell.length_b   1.000
_cell.length_c   1.000
_cell.angle_alpha   90.00
_cell.angle_beta   90.00
_cell.angle_gamma   90.00
#
_symmetry.space_group_name_H-M   'P 1'
#
loop_
_entity.id
_entity.type
_entity.pdbx_description
1 polymer ?
#
loop_
_entity_poly.entity_id
_entity_poly.type
_entity_poly.pdbx_seq_one_letter_code
_entity_poly.pdbx_strand_id
1 'polypeptide(L)'
;MLPENVYEQCHDDKTVSSELSRDPSQHPSKVFHKLYEHKSGKCHLKSKNSGGDEKESLKRAYECGNWGPTEPSNLFLNIYHDALCALEKNPMSSVVSPPLMGSNGVVPLTIVGPLPDLCRHISNCIVRAEKEIFLATNFWIHSNASTLVTNAFRELSKRAGKRGTKVVVKMIYDRGDLRQVFENHLTVSEKQYISEKVKLPPAEEIPNIDLQVINYHRPIFGTFHAKFVVFDRRVALLQSSNIQDNDNLEMLIRVEGPIVDSFYDAALISWGKSLGSPLPMLDSPAASAPIPSSNIHPPGSSDENSSNPSLPEHTTQDPNYDADIHQETERVNGTVKPREGESRTSAVSRHLNHTIQPCTTGDAPDSDQETPMQPYLLLPSHKPFPMALVNREPWGVPNHTSIYPPQNAAFLSAINHAKHSILIQTPNMNAEPLLEPLLNAVHRGVIITCYLCLGYNDAGELLPFQNGTNEMIANRLYNSLSTDEERSRLRIYNYVGKDQTRPIHNRFKCRSCHIKLMIIDEKVAIQGNGNLDTQSFYHSQEINLLLDSPLVCRTWIKTINQNQNTAIYGAVGPEDGCWHDPVTGKIPDGSIGVNPGHFSWVKGRCPLPDPTNITMSRPYDKAIVDITHYVFHYQIEDDKAWSSARVALLDAMGCAIEAVAKSEDCRKLLGPTVPGTTVPNGFRLPGTNLALDPVKGAFDMGVLIRYLDHNDALGGAEWGHPSDNLGAILAVTDWLCRASAAGKYTHTGPPLTMRTLMTAMIKAYEIQGCYQMENAFNAFGIDHVILVKLASAAVVAWLLGLTEQQTTATISHVWMDGHPNRVYRSGVNTIPRKGWAAGDACMRAVHLALLTRAGQPGAPEALSALPWGFLGRTFGAKGFELPRPFGTWTIQNILFKVMPVEGHGISAVEAALIQLARLRERGLRPDDIFKVEVRTTAAADLIINKKGKLHNAADRDHCVQYVIALAFLKGTTPEAQDYLDKSHWATSEDLASMRQKIIVSADDKLTKDYLDLDRKSIGSGLTVHLKNGSILPEVLIEYPAGHARNPATVNMVREKLSKNMRLMFSETEITGIIQAAEDDNLAIMGFVDLLSRQTPSSPRL
;
A
#
# COMPACT_ATOMS: atom_id res chain seq x y z
N MET A 1 -11.64 -38.94 -19.48
CA MET A 1 -13.11 -38.89 -19.60
C MET A 1 -13.63 -37.84 -18.66
N LEU A 2 -14.50 -36.95 -19.16
CA LEU A 2 -15.10 -35.86 -18.39
C LEU A 2 -15.90 -36.39 -17.18
N PRO A 3 -15.75 -35.82 -15.98
CA PRO A 3 -16.51 -36.23 -14.80
C PRO A 3 -18.02 -36.09 -14.98
N GLU A 4 -18.80 -37.08 -14.51
CA GLU A 4 -20.25 -37.16 -14.74
C GLU A 4 -21.00 -35.95 -14.18
N ASN A 5 -20.63 -35.50 -12.98
CA ASN A 5 -21.23 -34.32 -12.36
C ASN A 5 -21.01 -33.04 -13.17
N VAL A 6 -19.83 -32.88 -13.78
CA VAL A 6 -19.54 -31.72 -14.63
C VAL A 6 -20.36 -31.78 -15.91
N TYR A 7 -20.44 -32.97 -16.52
CA TYR A 7 -21.26 -33.20 -17.70
C TYR A 7 -22.74 -32.88 -17.44
N GLU A 8 -23.30 -33.35 -16.32
CA GLU A 8 -24.67 -33.03 -15.88
C GLU A 8 -24.86 -31.52 -15.65
N GLN A 9 -23.88 -30.84 -15.05
CA GLN A 9 -23.94 -29.39 -14.83
C GLN A 9 -23.96 -28.59 -16.13
N CYS A 10 -23.27 -29.04 -17.19
CA CYS A 10 -23.28 -28.37 -18.49
C CYS A 10 -24.63 -28.52 -19.21
N HIS A 11 -25.42 -29.54 -18.87
CA HIS A 11 -26.75 -29.80 -19.43
C HIS A 11 -27.89 -29.24 -18.56
N ASP A 12 -27.58 -28.50 -17.50
CA ASP A 12 -28.59 -27.85 -16.65
C ASP A 12 -29.27 -26.70 -17.43
N ASP A 13 -30.59 -26.56 -17.28
CA ASP A 13 -31.36 -25.50 -17.92
C ASP A 13 -31.23 -24.16 -17.18
N LYS A 14 -30.65 -24.18 -15.98
CA LYS A 14 -30.51 -23.01 -15.10
C LYS A 14 -29.09 -22.48 -15.10
N THR A 15 -28.98 -21.17 -15.22
CA THR A 15 -27.76 -20.37 -15.10
C THR A 15 -27.99 -19.24 -14.10
N VAL A 16 -26.92 -18.57 -13.66
CA VAL A 16 -27.06 -17.41 -12.78
C VAL A 16 -27.91 -16.32 -13.42
N SER A 17 -27.65 -16.01 -14.69
CA SER A 17 -28.42 -15.04 -15.47
C SER A 17 -29.89 -15.44 -15.67
N SER A 18 -30.21 -16.73 -15.91
CA SER A 18 -31.60 -17.17 -16.03
C SER A 18 -32.37 -17.13 -14.71
N GLU A 19 -31.72 -17.45 -13.59
CA GLU A 19 -32.34 -17.37 -12.27
C GLU A 19 -32.55 -15.90 -11.82
N LEU A 20 -31.60 -15.02 -12.13
CA LEU A 20 -31.76 -13.58 -11.88
C LEU A 20 -32.79 -12.93 -12.81
N SER A 21 -33.01 -13.47 -14.02
CA SER A 21 -34.13 -13.06 -14.87
C SER A 21 -35.49 -13.37 -14.22
N ARG A 22 -35.61 -14.50 -13.51
CA ARG A 22 -36.83 -14.89 -12.78
C ARG A 22 -37.05 -14.08 -11.52
N ASP A 23 -35.98 -13.87 -10.74
CA ASP A 23 -36.00 -13.05 -9.53
C ASP A 23 -34.70 -12.22 -9.44
N PRO A 24 -34.74 -10.95 -9.89
CA PRO A 24 -33.59 -10.05 -9.88
C PRO A 24 -33.13 -9.61 -8.48
N SER A 25 -33.91 -9.89 -7.43
CA SER A 25 -33.56 -9.50 -6.05
C SER A 25 -32.48 -10.41 -5.43
N GLN A 26 -32.25 -11.58 -6.03
CA GLN A 26 -31.28 -12.56 -5.54
C GLN A 26 -29.82 -12.07 -5.63
N HIS A 27 -28.96 -12.69 -4.82
CA HIS A 27 -27.51 -12.47 -4.90
C HIS A 27 -26.90 -13.42 -5.94
N PRO A 28 -26.20 -12.92 -6.99
CA PRO A 28 -25.61 -13.77 -8.02
C PRO A 28 -24.68 -14.87 -7.48
N SER A 29 -23.83 -14.54 -6.51
CA SER A 29 -22.92 -15.51 -5.85
C SER A 29 -23.70 -16.62 -5.15
N LYS A 30 -24.73 -16.27 -4.37
CA LYS A 30 -25.59 -17.25 -3.67
C LYS A 30 -26.38 -18.12 -4.64
N VAL A 31 -26.86 -17.54 -5.75
CA VAL A 31 -27.53 -18.28 -6.82
C VAL A 31 -26.59 -19.32 -7.41
N PHE A 32 -25.34 -18.95 -7.73
CA PHE A 32 -24.36 -19.89 -8.24
C PHE A 32 -24.12 -21.06 -7.26
N HIS A 33 -23.84 -20.75 -5.99
CA HIS A 33 -23.61 -21.78 -4.97
C HIS A 33 -24.81 -22.74 -4.84
N LYS A 34 -26.04 -22.21 -4.89
CA LYS A 34 -27.27 -23.01 -4.87
C LYS A 34 -27.40 -23.93 -6.08
N LEU A 35 -27.03 -23.47 -7.27
CA LEU A 35 -27.12 -24.26 -8.51
C LEU A 35 -26.07 -25.37 -8.56
N TYR A 36 -24.82 -25.09 -8.16
CA TYR A 36 -23.69 -25.95 -8.53
C TYR A 36 -22.87 -26.53 -7.35
N GLU A 37 -22.92 -25.99 -6.13
CA GLU A 37 -22.11 -26.53 -5.02
C GLU A 37 -22.77 -27.71 -4.29
N HIS A 38 -24.08 -27.72 -4.09
CA HIS A 38 -24.74 -28.82 -3.37
C HIS A 38 -24.79 -30.15 -4.15
N LYS A 39 -24.52 -30.12 -5.47
CA LYS A 39 -24.50 -31.31 -6.33
C LYS A 39 -23.15 -32.06 -6.29
N SER A 40 -22.07 -31.47 -5.75
CA SER A 40 -20.74 -32.09 -5.69
C SER A 40 -20.58 -33.11 -4.54
N GLY A 41 -21.43 -33.06 -3.52
CA GLY A 41 -21.30 -33.84 -2.28
C GLY A 41 -21.76 -35.30 -2.30
N LYS A 42 -22.10 -35.90 -3.45
CA LYS A 42 -22.65 -37.28 -3.53
C LYS A 42 -21.83 -38.33 -4.25
N CYS A 43 -20.63 -38.04 -4.77
CA CYS A 43 -19.78 -39.07 -5.40
C CYS A 43 -18.45 -39.28 -4.66
N HIS A 44 -18.47 -40.08 -3.60
CA HIS A 44 -17.31 -40.90 -3.23
C HIS A 44 -17.37 -42.22 -4.00
N LEU A 45 -16.95 -42.19 -5.26
CA LEU A 45 -16.63 -43.39 -6.01
C LEU A 45 -15.15 -43.33 -6.41
N LYS A 46 -14.40 -44.33 -5.96
CA LYS A 46 -13.00 -44.59 -6.31
C LYS A 46 -12.82 -44.43 -7.82
N SER A 47 -11.95 -43.52 -8.28
CA SER A 47 -11.55 -43.48 -9.68
C SER A 47 -10.79 -44.78 -10.00
N LYS A 48 -11.48 -45.75 -10.59
CA LYS A 48 -10.80 -46.80 -11.35
C LYS A 48 -10.13 -46.11 -12.53
N ASN A 49 -8.82 -46.33 -12.68
CA ASN A 49 -8.16 -46.24 -13.97
C ASN A 49 -9.00 -47.03 -14.98
N SER A 50 -9.71 -46.33 -15.84
CA SER A 50 -10.29 -46.90 -17.05
C SER A 50 -9.73 -46.09 -18.20
N GLY A 51 -8.95 -46.76 -19.05
CA GLY A 51 -8.56 -46.25 -20.36
C GLY A 51 -9.82 -46.10 -21.22
N GLY A 52 -10.53 -45.00 -21.04
CA GLY A 52 -11.67 -44.63 -21.89
C GLY A 52 -11.17 -44.14 -23.24
N ASP A 53 -11.92 -44.49 -24.30
CA ASP A 53 -11.68 -44.02 -25.67
C ASP A 53 -11.61 -42.48 -25.71
N GLU A 54 -10.53 -41.93 -26.26
CA GLU A 54 -10.31 -40.50 -26.46
C GLU A 54 -11.48 -39.87 -27.24
N LYS A 55 -12.05 -40.61 -28.19
CA LYS A 55 -13.20 -40.16 -28.98
C LYS A 55 -14.45 -39.94 -28.14
N GLU A 56 -14.72 -40.83 -27.18
CA GLU A 56 -15.87 -40.71 -26.30
C GLU A 56 -15.70 -39.54 -25.33
N SER A 57 -14.47 -39.28 -24.87
CA SER A 57 -14.18 -38.14 -24.00
C SER A 57 -14.38 -36.79 -24.72
N LEU A 58 -13.94 -36.67 -25.98
CA LEU A 58 -14.14 -35.47 -26.79
C LEU A 58 -15.60 -35.26 -27.20
N LYS A 59 -16.33 -36.34 -27.47
CA LYS A 59 -17.77 -36.28 -27.74
C LYS A 59 -18.53 -35.67 -26.55
N ARG A 60 -18.23 -36.11 -25.32
CA ARG A 60 -18.86 -35.53 -24.12
C ARG A 60 -18.52 -34.04 -23.95
N ALA A 61 -17.28 -33.64 -24.20
CA ALA A 61 -16.90 -32.23 -24.16
C ALA A 61 -17.62 -31.41 -25.25
N TYR A 62 -17.79 -31.96 -26.45
CA TYR A 62 -18.59 -31.34 -27.50
C TYR A 62 -20.05 -31.14 -27.06
N GLU A 63 -20.66 -32.14 -26.43
CA GLU A 63 -22.05 -32.07 -25.93
C GLU A 63 -22.24 -31.02 -24.82
N CYS A 64 -21.18 -30.62 -24.11
CA CYS A 64 -21.24 -29.60 -23.05
C CYS A 64 -21.36 -28.14 -23.54
N GLY A 65 -21.15 -27.85 -24.82
CA GLY A 65 -21.17 -26.48 -25.34
C GLY A 65 -22.32 -26.21 -26.32
N ASN A 66 -22.73 -24.94 -26.42
CA ASN A 66 -23.77 -24.49 -27.35
C ASN A 66 -23.17 -23.87 -28.61
N TRP A 67 -22.72 -24.72 -29.53
CA TRP A 67 -21.98 -24.30 -30.72
C TRP A 67 -22.86 -23.71 -31.84
N GLY A 68 -24.19 -23.74 -31.69
CA GLY A 68 -25.11 -23.27 -32.73
C GLY A 68 -24.84 -23.96 -34.08
N PRO A 69 -24.66 -23.21 -35.20
CA PRO A 69 -24.36 -23.78 -36.51
C PRO A 69 -22.87 -24.12 -36.72
N THR A 70 -22.04 -24.04 -35.67
CA THR A 70 -20.59 -24.15 -35.78
C THR A 70 -20.10 -25.47 -35.19
N GLU A 71 -18.95 -25.94 -35.67
CA GLU A 71 -18.34 -27.19 -35.22
C GLU A 71 -16.93 -26.91 -34.69
N PRO A 72 -16.65 -27.20 -33.41
CA PRO A 72 -15.30 -27.07 -32.84
C PRO A 72 -14.33 -28.11 -33.40
N SER A 73 -13.10 -27.68 -33.66
CA SER A 73 -12.00 -28.57 -34.02
C SER A 73 -11.59 -29.45 -32.84
N ASN A 74 -10.97 -30.59 -33.14
CA ASN A 74 -10.42 -31.47 -32.10
C ASN A 74 -9.40 -30.75 -31.20
N LEU A 75 -8.62 -29.80 -31.74
CA LEU A 75 -7.67 -29.04 -30.94
C LEU A 75 -8.42 -28.19 -29.89
N PHE A 76 -9.45 -27.46 -30.32
CA PHE A 76 -10.30 -26.71 -29.42
C PHE A 76 -10.98 -27.61 -28.39
N LEU A 77 -11.56 -28.75 -28.81
CA LEU A 77 -12.27 -29.67 -27.91
C LEU A 77 -11.35 -30.29 -26.85
N ASN A 78 -10.10 -30.61 -27.18
CA ASN A 78 -9.14 -31.08 -26.18
C ASN A 78 -8.89 -30.02 -25.10
N ILE A 79 -8.69 -28.76 -25.51
CA ILE A 79 -8.46 -27.65 -24.59
C ILE A 79 -9.72 -27.38 -23.74
N TYR A 80 -10.88 -27.37 -24.38
CA TYR A 80 -12.17 -27.17 -23.71
C TYR A 80 -12.50 -28.31 -22.74
N HIS A 81 -12.25 -29.56 -23.12
CA HIS A 81 -12.40 -30.74 -22.26
C HIS A 81 -11.60 -30.59 -20.96
N ASP A 82 -10.32 -30.23 -21.06
CA ASP A 82 -9.46 -30.10 -19.88
C ASP A 82 -9.90 -28.92 -19.00
N ALA A 83 -10.34 -27.82 -19.61
CA ALA A 83 -10.92 -26.69 -18.90
C ALA A 83 -12.23 -27.06 -18.18
N LEU A 84 -13.06 -27.94 -18.75
CA LEU A 84 -14.26 -28.46 -18.08
C LEU A 84 -13.90 -29.40 -16.91
N CYS A 85 -12.89 -30.25 -17.07
CA CYS A 85 -12.46 -31.16 -16.00
C CYS A 85 -12.04 -30.42 -14.72
N ALA A 86 -11.53 -29.18 -14.84
CA ALA A 86 -11.20 -28.32 -13.71
C ALA A 86 -12.41 -28.02 -12.79
N LEU A 87 -13.64 -28.06 -13.32
CA LEU A 87 -14.87 -27.74 -12.58
C LEU A 87 -15.22 -28.80 -11.53
N GLU A 88 -14.69 -30.02 -11.65
CA GLU A 88 -15.00 -31.12 -10.72
C GLU A 88 -14.69 -30.74 -9.26
N LYS A 89 -13.56 -30.05 -9.05
CA LYS A 89 -13.12 -29.62 -7.72
C LYS A 89 -13.86 -28.39 -7.23
N ASN A 90 -14.04 -27.40 -8.10
CA ASN A 90 -14.74 -26.17 -7.79
C ASN A 90 -15.38 -25.55 -9.05
N PRO A 91 -16.71 -25.70 -9.24
CA PRO A 91 -17.40 -25.10 -10.38
C PRO A 91 -17.29 -23.56 -10.43
N MET A 92 -17.22 -22.89 -9.26
CA MET A 92 -17.07 -21.42 -9.17
C MET A 92 -15.75 -20.90 -9.76
N SER A 93 -14.74 -21.76 -9.88
CA SER A 93 -13.42 -21.37 -10.40
C SER A 93 -13.45 -20.86 -11.85
N SER A 94 -14.52 -21.16 -12.59
CA SER A 94 -14.78 -20.69 -13.96
C SER A 94 -15.41 -19.30 -14.05
N VAL A 95 -15.95 -18.77 -12.96
CA VAL A 95 -16.65 -17.46 -12.95
C VAL A 95 -17.67 -17.34 -14.10
N VAL A 96 -18.30 -18.44 -14.51
CA VAL A 96 -19.36 -18.53 -15.52
C VAL A 96 -20.17 -19.79 -15.24
N SER A 97 -21.49 -19.74 -15.42
CA SER A 97 -22.32 -20.94 -15.32
C SER A 97 -21.84 -22.02 -16.31
N PRO A 98 -21.65 -23.29 -15.91
CA PRO A 98 -21.17 -24.34 -16.80
C PRO A 98 -21.90 -24.46 -18.16
N PRO A 99 -23.25 -24.34 -18.25
CA PRO A 99 -23.97 -24.34 -19.54
C PRO A 99 -23.61 -23.18 -20.48
N LEU A 100 -23.05 -22.09 -19.95
CA LEU A 100 -22.62 -20.92 -20.72
C LEU A 100 -21.12 -20.90 -20.96
N MET A 101 -20.36 -21.90 -20.53
CA MET A 101 -18.91 -21.89 -20.67
C MET A 101 -18.48 -22.02 -22.14
N GLY A 102 -19.16 -22.86 -22.94
CA GLY A 102 -18.90 -23.06 -24.38
C GLY A 102 -20.05 -22.54 -25.24
N SER A 103 -19.74 -21.69 -26.23
CA SER A 103 -20.72 -21.03 -27.10
C SER A 103 -20.11 -20.70 -28.48
N ASN A 104 -20.72 -19.78 -29.22
CA ASN A 104 -20.24 -19.30 -30.52
C ASN A 104 -20.44 -17.78 -30.66
N GLY A 105 -19.67 -17.15 -31.55
CA GLY A 105 -19.76 -15.71 -31.80
C GLY A 105 -18.85 -15.23 -32.92
N VAL A 106 -18.74 -13.91 -33.07
CA VAL A 106 -17.87 -13.23 -34.05
C VAL A 106 -16.97 -12.20 -33.38
N VAL A 107 -15.87 -11.84 -34.06
CA VAL A 107 -14.93 -10.78 -33.65
C VAL A 107 -14.81 -9.76 -34.77
N PRO A 108 -15.71 -8.76 -34.88
CA PRO A 108 -15.69 -7.82 -36.00
C PRO A 108 -14.53 -6.81 -35.93
N LEU A 109 -14.08 -6.47 -34.72
CA LEU A 109 -13.03 -5.46 -34.50
C LEU A 109 -12.00 -5.97 -33.51
N THR A 110 -10.73 -5.82 -33.87
CA THR A 110 -9.58 -5.97 -32.98
C THR A 110 -8.81 -4.67 -32.95
N ILE A 111 -8.41 -4.23 -31.77
CA ILE A 111 -7.57 -3.05 -31.57
C ILE A 111 -6.23 -3.52 -31.03
N VAL A 112 -5.13 -3.07 -31.65
CA VAL A 112 -3.76 -3.25 -31.15
C VAL A 112 -3.10 -1.88 -31.18
N GLY A 113 -3.14 -1.16 -30.06
CA GLY A 113 -2.78 0.25 -30.00
C GLY A 113 -2.53 0.75 -28.57
N PRO A 114 -2.10 2.00 -28.40
CA PRO A 114 -1.95 2.61 -27.08
C PRO A 114 -3.31 2.72 -26.36
N LEU A 115 -3.30 2.78 -25.02
CA LEU A 115 -4.55 2.80 -24.23
C LEU A 115 -5.61 3.81 -24.70
N PRO A 116 -5.29 5.05 -25.10
CA PRO A 116 -6.31 5.98 -25.59
C PRO A 116 -7.16 5.41 -26.73
N ASP A 117 -6.59 4.59 -27.61
CA ASP A 117 -7.32 3.93 -28.70
C ASP A 117 -8.38 2.95 -28.19
N LEU A 118 -8.06 2.18 -27.16
CA LEU A 118 -9.02 1.29 -26.51
C LEU A 118 -10.12 2.12 -25.83
N CYS A 119 -9.75 3.17 -25.08
CA CYS A 119 -10.71 4.04 -24.41
C CYS A 119 -11.62 4.79 -25.39
N ARG A 120 -11.14 5.18 -26.57
CA ARG A 120 -11.99 5.75 -27.64
C ARG A 120 -13.08 4.77 -28.09
N HIS A 121 -12.74 3.50 -28.28
CA HIS A 121 -13.73 2.49 -28.65
C HIS A 121 -14.74 2.23 -27.53
N ILE A 122 -14.27 2.16 -26.28
CA ILE A 122 -15.14 2.04 -25.10
C ILE A 122 -16.09 3.25 -25.05
N SER A 123 -15.58 4.47 -25.26
CA SER A 123 -16.37 5.69 -25.28
C SER A 123 -17.45 5.70 -26.36
N ASN A 124 -17.11 5.26 -27.57
CA ASN A 124 -18.08 5.09 -28.66
C ASN A 124 -19.16 4.07 -28.31
N CYS A 125 -18.79 2.93 -27.75
CA CYS A 125 -19.75 1.92 -27.29
C CYS A 125 -20.65 2.43 -26.15
N ILE A 126 -20.10 3.16 -25.17
CA ILE A 126 -20.87 3.78 -24.08
C ILE A 126 -21.93 4.72 -24.66
N VAL A 127 -21.55 5.60 -25.59
CA VAL A 127 -22.47 6.59 -26.15
C VAL A 127 -23.58 5.96 -27.01
N ARG A 128 -23.33 4.78 -27.59
CA ARG A 128 -24.31 4.00 -28.36
C ARG A 128 -25.22 3.15 -27.49
N ALA A 129 -24.86 2.87 -26.24
CA ALA A 129 -25.67 2.03 -25.35
C ALA A 129 -27.07 2.62 -25.12
N GLU A 130 -28.06 1.74 -25.02
CA GLU A 130 -29.46 2.14 -24.90
C GLU A 130 -30.10 1.77 -23.57
N LYS A 131 -29.67 0.67 -22.94
CA LYS A 131 -30.35 0.05 -21.78
C LYS A 131 -29.40 -0.15 -20.62
N GLU A 132 -28.22 -0.71 -20.85
CA GLU A 132 -27.30 -1.07 -19.79
C GLU A 132 -25.84 -1.21 -20.18
N ILE A 133 -24.97 -1.03 -19.19
CA ILE A 133 -23.53 -1.22 -19.30
C ILE A 133 -23.03 -1.91 -18.03
N PHE A 134 -22.24 -2.98 -18.20
CA PHE A 134 -21.42 -3.54 -17.13
C PHE A 134 -19.95 -3.32 -17.45
N LEU A 135 -19.26 -2.49 -16.66
CA LEU A 135 -17.85 -2.15 -16.86
C LEU A 135 -17.00 -2.78 -15.74
N ALA A 136 -16.14 -3.73 -16.12
CA ALA A 136 -15.12 -4.31 -15.26
C ALA A 136 -13.72 -3.82 -15.66
N THR A 137 -12.96 -3.34 -14.69
CA THR A 137 -11.51 -3.07 -14.84
C THR A 137 -10.81 -3.41 -13.54
N ASN A 138 -9.58 -3.90 -13.56
CA ASN A 138 -8.86 -4.14 -12.31
C ASN A 138 -8.52 -2.82 -11.61
N PHE A 139 -7.97 -1.87 -12.34
CA PHE A 139 -7.59 -0.58 -11.78
C PHE A 139 -8.24 0.58 -12.53
N TRP A 140 -8.66 1.58 -11.77
CA TRP A 140 -9.20 2.84 -12.27
C TRP A 140 -8.56 4.03 -11.53
N ILE A 141 -8.04 4.98 -12.29
CA ILE A 141 -7.56 6.26 -11.76
C ILE A 141 -7.89 7.41 -12.71
N HIS A 142 -8.22 8.57 -12.15
CA HIS A 142 -8.37 9.79 -12.91
C HIS A 142 -7.11 10.09 -13.75
N SER A 143 -7.32 10.23 -15.05
CA SER A 143 -6.31 10.25 -16.12
C SER A 143 -6.97 10.67 -17.45
N ASN A 144 -6.19 10.99 -18.49
CA ASN A 144 -6.78 11.32 -19.80
C ASN A 144 -7.57 10.14 -20.39
N ALA A 145 -7.07 8.91 -20.25
CA ALA A 145 -7.79 7.70 -20.62
C ALA A 145 -9.14 7.58 -19.91
N SER A 146 -9.19 7.76 -18.59
CA SER A 146 -10.45 7.75 -17.84
C SER A 146 -11.39 8.91 -18.22
N THR A 147 -10.84 10.06 -18.63
CA THR A 147 -11.62 11.23 -19.04
C THR A 147 -12.39 10.98 -20.33
N LEU A 148 -11.83 10.23 -21.29
CA LEU A 148 -12.56 9.78 -22.48
C LEU A 148 -13.84 9.01 -22.10
N VAL A 149 -13.71 8.09 -21.13
CA VAL A 149 -14.80 7.23 -20.66
C VAL A 149 -15.83 8.04 -19.86
N THR A 150 -15.40 8.93 -18.96
CA THR A 150 -16.34 9.76 -18.17
C THR A 150 -17.08 10.79 -19.02
N ASN A 151 -16.44 11.37 -20.03
CA ASN A 151 -17.11 12.22 -21.02
C ASN A 151 -18.16 11.44 -21.81
N ALA A 152 -17.88 10.19 -22.16
CA ALA A 152 -18.84 9.32 -22.80
C ALA A 152 -20.08 9.03 -21.93
N PHE A 153 -19.92 8.87 -20.61
CA PHE A 153 -21.08 8.77 -19.70
C PHE A 153 -21.94 10.04 -19.68
N ARG A 154 -21.32 11.24 -19.71
CA ARG A 154 -22.06 12.51 -19.81
C ARG A 154 -22.86 12.60 -21.10
N GLU A 155 -22.23 12.27 -22.22
CA GLU A 155 -22.91 12.27 -23.52
C GLU A 155 -24.00 11.18 -23.60
N LEU A 156 -23.77 9.98 -23.08
CA LEU A 156 -24.78 8.93 -22.97
C LEU A 156 -25.99 9.42 -22.16
N SER A 157 -25.78 10.05 -21.01
CA SER A 157 -26.86 10.56 -20.17
C SER A 157 -27.68 11.63 -20.91
N LYS A 158 -27.01 12.52 -21.65
CA LYS A 158 -27.69 13.50 -22.51
C LYS A 158 -28.51 12.84 -23.60
N ARG A 159 -27.98 11.82 -24.30
CA ARG A 159 -28.70 11.08 -25.35
C ARG A 159 -29.88 10.29 -24.79
N ALA A 160 -29.71 9.62 -23.64
CA ALA A 160 -30.78 8.93 -22.94
C ALA A 160 -31.90 9.89 -22.53
N GLY A 161 -31.56 11.08 -22.03
CA GLY A 161 -32.54 12.14 -21.74
C GLY A 161 -33.34 12.58 -22.96
N LYS A 162 -32.68 12.77 -24.11
CA LYS A 162 -33.38 13.08 -25.39
C LYS A 162 -34.33 11.96 -25.84
N ARG A 163 -33.99 10.70 -25.55
CA ARG A 163 -34.85 9.53 -25.83
C ARG A 163 -35.97 9.36 -24.80
N GLY A 164 -35.92 10.04 -23.66
CA GLY A 164 -36.81 9.80 -22.54
C GLY A 164 -36.57 8.46 -21.84
N THR A 165 -35.35 7.92 -21.92
CA THR A 165 -34.96 6.64 -21.32
C THR A 165 -33.91 6.82 -20.23
N LYS A 166 -33.75 5.83 -19.35
CA LYS A 166 -32.60 5.71 -18.44
C LYS A 166 -31.75 4.50 -18.80
N VAL A 167 -30.45 4.60 -18.53
CA VAL A 167 -29.47 3.52 -18.74
C VAL A 167 -28.92 3.06 -17.38
N VAL A 168 -28.89 1.76 -17.14
CA VAL A 168 -28.33 1.20 -15.90
C VAL A 168 -26.85 0.88 -16.11
N VAL A 169 -25.97 1.48 -15.30
CA VAL A 169 -24.53 1.27 -15.40
C VAL A 169 -24.01 0.63 -14.11
N LYS A 170 -23.42 -0.55 -14.22
CA LYS A 170 -22.70 -1.23 -13.15
C LYS A 170 -21.22 -1.15 -13.42
N MET A 171 -20.44 -0.75 -12.44
CA MET A 171 -18.99 -0.67 -12.55
C MET A 171 -18.32 -1.41 -11.39
N ILE A 172 -17.33 -2.22 -11.70
CA ILE A 172 -16.52 -2.95 -10.71
C ILE A 172 -15.04 -2.69 -10.94
N TYR A 173 -14.33 -2.38 -9.86
CA TYR A 173 -12.88 -2.28 -9.86
C TYR A 173 -12.24 -2.86 -8.60
N ASP A 174 -10.92 -3.03 -8.61
CA ASP A 174 -10.14 -3.42 -7.45
C ASP A 174 -9.39 -2.23 -6.86
N ARG A 175 -9.63 -1.98 -5.57
CA ARG A 175 -8.84 -1.07 -4.77
C ARG A 175 -8.80 -1.56 -3.32
N GLY A 176 -7.76 -2.29 -2.94
CA GLY A 176 -7.59 -2.83 -1.59
C GLY A 176 -7.99 -1.86 -0.45
N ASP A 177 -8.87 -2.33 0.42
CA ASP A 177 -9.44 -1.65 1.58
C ASP A 177 -9.47 -2.64 2.76
N LEU A 178 -9.12 -2.18 3.97
CA LEU A 178 -9.07 -3.03 5.16
C LEU A 178 -10.40 -3.71 5.50
N ARG A 179 -11.54 -3.12 5.08
CA ARG A 179 -12.87 -3.73 5.27
C ARG A 179 -13.05 -5.01 4.44
N GLN A 180 -12.27 -5.20 3.38
CA GLN A 180 -12.32 -6.40 2.52
C GLN A 180 -11.78 -7.66 3.20
N VAL A 181 -11.22 -7.56 4.41
CA VAL A 181 -10.94 -8.72 5.26
C VAL A 181 -12.24 -9.39 5.73
N PHE A 182 -13.34 -8.64 5.83
CA PHE A 182 -14.65 -9.15 6.25
C PHE A 182 -15.66 -9.23 5.10
N GLU A 183 -15.59 -8.31 4.13
CA GLU A 183 -16.50 -8.26 2.99
C GLU A 183 -15.75 -7.86 1.71
N ASN A 184 -15.48 -8.84 0.84
CA ASN A 184 -14.65 -8.64 -0.36
C ASN A 184 -15.23 -7.62 -1.35
N HIS A 185 -16.57 -7.54 -1.46
CA HIS A 185 -17.29 -6.64 -2.37
C HIS A 185 -17.86 -5.44 -1.62
N LEU A 186 -17.19 -4.31 -1.68
CA LEU A 186 -17.63 -3.07 -1.02
C LEU A 186 -18.39 -2.18 -1.99
N THR A 187 -19.56 -1.70 -1.59
CA THR A 187 -20.27 -0.64 -2.33
C THR A 187 -19.49 0.66 -2.22
N VAL A 188 -19.31 1.35 -3.34
CA VAL A 188 -18.63 2.64 -3.41
C VAL A 188 -19.70 3.72 -3.51
N SER A 189 -19.79 4.57 -2.49
CA SER A 189 -20.73 5.69 -2.47
C SER A 189 -20.33 6.77 -3.47
N GLU A 190 -21.28 7.62 -3.86
CA GLU A 190 -21.04 8.76 -4.75
C GLU A 190 -19.86 9.62 -4.27
N LYS A 191 -19.86 10.01 -2.99
CA LYS A 191 -18.75 10.75 -2.36
C LYS A 191 -17.38 10.10 -2.60
N GLN A 192 -17.31 8.78 -2.68
CA GLN A 192 -16.06 8.05 -2.90
C GLN A 192 -15.67 8.00 -4.37
N TYR A 193 -16.61 7.75 -5.29
CA TYR A 193 -16.29 7.67 -6.71
C TYR A 193 -16.09 9.04 -7.38
N ILE A 194 -16.65 10.12 -6.83
CA ILE A 194 -16.39 11.50 -7.30
C ILE A 194 -15.08 12.07 -6.75
N SER A 195 -14.39 11.36 -5.86
CA SER A 195 -13.11 11.82 -5.30
C SER A 195 -12.06 12.03 -6.38
N GLU A 196 -11.09 12.91 -6.12
CA GLU A 196 -9.99 13.25 -7.05
C GLU A 196 -9.25 12.04 -7.64
N LYS A 197 -9.24 10.91 -6.93
CA LYS A 197 -8.55 9.69 -7.37
C LYS A 197 -9.34 8.91 -8.43
N VAL A 198 -10.67 8.94 -8.39
CA VAL A 198 -11.55 8.13 -9.26
C VAL A 198 -12.26 9.02 -10.28
N LYS A 199 -12.84 10.14 -9.82
CA LYS A 199 -13.45 11.20 -10.63
C LYS A 199 -14.47 10.72 -11.67
N LEU A 200 -15.30 9.75 -11.29
CA LEU A 200 -16.51 9.44 -12.05
C LEU A 200 -17.50 10.62 -11.95
N PRO A 201 -18.38 10.84 -12.95
CA PRO A 201 -19.34 11.94 -12.91
C PRO A 201 -20.30 11.79 -11.72
N PRO A 202 -20.60 12.87 -10.96
CA PRO A 202 -21.66 12.86 -9.97
C PRO A 202 -23.02 12.63 -10.63
N ALA A 203 -24.00 12.12 -9.88
CA ALA A 203 -25.33 11.79 -10.37
C ALA A 203 -26.05 13.00 -11.00
N GLU A 204 -25.75 14.21 -10.53
CA GLU A 204 -26.27 15.47 -11.08
C GLU A 204 -25.80 15.77 -12.51
N GLU A 205 -24.60 15.33 -12.89
CA GLU A 205 -24.05 15.49 -14.25
C GLU A 205 -24.59 14.43 -15.22
N ILE A 206 -25.08 13.30 -14.70
CA ILE A 206 -25.58 12.16 -15.47
C ILE A 206 -26.98 11.72 -15.04
N PRO A 207 -28.00 12.59 -14.99
CA PRO A 207 -29.31 12.31 -14.38
C PRO A 207 -30.12 11.17 -15.03
N ASN A 208 -29.78 10.80 -16.28
CA ASN A 208 -30.42 9.70 -17.02
C ASN A 208 -29.61 8.38 -16.98
N ILE A 209 -28.58 8.30 -16.12
CA ILE A 209 -27.82 7.07 -15.84
C ILE A 209 -28.03 6.68 -14.38
N ASP A 210 -28.33 5.41 -14.12
CA ASP A 210 -28.28 4.82 -12.79
C ASP A 210 -26.92 4.13 -12.61
N LEU A 211 -25.96 4.86 -12.02
CA LEU A 211 -24.58 4.41 -11.83
C LEU A 211 -24.41 3.75 -10.45
N GLN A 212 -23.95 2.50 -10.44
CA GLN A 212 -23.57 1.78 -9.24
C GLN A 212 -22.16 1.22 -9.35
N VAL A 213 -21.38 1.36 -8.27
CA VAL A 213 -19.96 1.05 -8.26
C VAL A 213 -19.62 0.10 -7.11
N ILE A 214 -18.89 -0.97 -7.41
CA ILE A 214 -18.34 -1.91 -6.43
C ILE A 214 -16.81 -1.90 -6.49
N ASN A 215 -16.21 -1.95 -5.31
CA ASN A 215 -14.79 -2.23 -5.10
C ASN A 215 -14.64 -3.68 -4.62
N TYR A 216 -13.99 -4.53 -5.43
CA TYR A 216 -13.80 -5.94 -5.15
C TYR A 216 -12.32 -6.30 -5.05
N HIS A 217 -11.93 -6.83 -3.89
CA HIS A 217 -10.60 -7.40 -3.62
C HIS A 217 -10.74 -8.60 -2.68
N ARG A 218 -9.86 -9.59 -2.79
CA ARG A 218 -9.81 -10.78 -1.91
C ARG A 218 -8.45 -10.87 -1.21
N PRO A 219 -8.29 -10.27 -0.01
CA PRO A 219 -7.04 -10.34 0.74
C PRO A 219 -6.55 -11.81 0.93
N ILE A 220 -5.25 -12.09 0.94
CA ILE A 220 -4.10 -11.16 0.93
C ILE A 220 -3.57 -10.91 -0.49
N PHE A 221 -3.56 -11.92 -1.38
CA PHE A 221 -3.05 -11.80 -2.75
C PHE A 221 -4.13 -11.85 -3.85
N GLY A 222 -5.37 -12.18 -3.48
CA GLY A 222 -6.46 -12.39 -4.43
C GLY A 222 -6.93 -11.06 -5.01
N THR A 223 -6.61 -10.83 -6.27
CA THR A 223 -6.87 -9.56 -6.95
C THR A 223 -7.99 -9.74 -7.97
N PHE A 224 -8.95 -8.82 -8.05
CA PHE A 224 -9.91 -8.79 -9.15
C PHE A 224 -9.21 -8.25 -10.39
N HIS A 225 -8.61 -9.12 -11.20
CA HIS A 225 -7.81 -8.75 -12.37
C HIS A 225 -8.58 -8.83 -13.70
N ALA A 226 -9.91 -8.89 -13.67
CA ALA A 226 -10.72 -8.91 -14.90
C ALA A 226 -10.89 -7.52 -15.51
N LYS A 227 -10.77 -7.42 -16.84
CA LYS A 227 -11.09 -6.22 -17.62
C LYS A 227 -11.96 -6.60 -18.82
N PHE A 228 -13.22 -6.20 -18.78
CA PHE A 228 -14.16 -6.41 -19.89
C PHE A 228 -15.35 -5.47 -19.72
N VAL A 229 -16.08 -5.21 -20.80
CA VAL A 229 -17.28 -4.38 -20.77
C VAL A 229 -18.40 -5.07 -21.55
N VAL A 230 -19.59 -5.14 -20.98
CA VAL A 230 -20.78 -5.67 -21.67
C VAL A 230 -21.76 -4.53 -21.90
N PHE A 231 -22.18 -4.34 -23.15
CA PHE A 231 -23.14 -3.31 -23.58
C PHE A 231 -24.43 -3.97 -24.03
N ASP A 232 -25.54 -3.60 -23.40
CA ASP A 232 -26.90 -4.04 -23.72
C ASP A 232 -27.07 -5.56 -23.88
N ARG A 233 -26.16 -6.36 -23.30
CA ARG A 233 -26.06 -7.81 -23.53
C ARG A 233 -26.04 -8.16 -25.03
N ARG A 234 -25.41 -7.33 -25.86
CA ARG A 234 -25.24 -7.55 -27.33
C ARG A 234 -23.80 -7.50 -27.78
N VAL A 235 -22.98 -6.71 -27.09
CA VAL A 235 -21.55 -6.55 -27.38
C VAL A 235 -20.77 -6.77 -26.09
N ALA A 236 -19.72 -7.58 -26.16
CA ALA A 236 -18.72 -7.68 -25.11
C ALA A 236 -17.37 -7.17 -25.64
N LEU A 237 -16.67 -6.36 -24.85
CA LEU A 237 -15.29 -5.97 -25.11
C LEU A 237 -14.40 -6.70 -24.11
N LEU A 238 -13.35 -7.37 -24.59
CA LEU A 238 -12.33 -8.00 -23.75
C LEU A 238 -10.99 -7.34 -24.04
N GLN A 239 -10.31 -6.82 -23.02
CA GLN A 239 -9.20 -5.88 -23.18
C GLN A 239 -8.07 -6.14 -22.20
N SER A 240 -6.82 -6.03 -22.63
CA SER A 240 -5.67 -6.29 -21.76
C SER A 240 -5.40 -5.19 -20.71
N SER A 241 -6.05 -4.02 -20.84
CA SER A 241 -5.66 -2.79 -20.14
C SER A 241 -6.52 -2.41 -18.94
N ASN A 242 -5.87 -1.79 -17.95
CA ASN A 242 -6.53 -0.98 -16.92
C ASN A 242 -6.93 0.40 -17.47
N ILE A 243 -7.82 1.11 -16.76
CA ILE A 243 -8.22 2.48 -17.13
C ILE A 243 -7.35 3.49 -16.35
N GLN A 244 -6.16 3.77 -16.90
CA GLN A 244 -5.14 4.69 -16.37
C GLN A 244 -4.13 5.10 -17.44
N ASP A 245 -3.61 6.32 -17.43
CA ASP A 245 -2.52 6.67 -18.38
C ASP A 245 -1.27 5.80 -18.11
N ASN A 246 -0.77 5.13 -19.15
CA ASN A 246 0.39 4.22 -19.13
C ASN A 246 1.02 4.14 -20.54
N ASP A 247 2.22 3.56 -20.68
CA ASP A 247 3.03 3.54 -21.92
C ASP A 247 2.88 2.26 -22.74
N ASN A 248 1.79 1.52 -22.53
CA ASN A 248 1.61 0.20 -23.09
C ASN A 248 1.02 0.23 -24.50
N LEU A 249 1.52 -0.66 -25.36
CA LEU A 249 0.75 -1.26 -26.43
C LEU A 249 -0.17 -2.33 -25.84
N GLU A 250 -1.47 -2.20 -26.10
CA GLU A 250 -2.54 -3.02 -25.53
C GLU A 250 -3.36 -3.67 -26.65
N MET A 251 -4.16 -4.67 -26.29
CA MET A 251 -5.07 -5.36 -27.21
C MET A 251 -6.49 -5.36 -26.67
N LEU A 252 -7.47 -5.06 -27.52
CA LEU A 252 -8.89 -5.18 -27.24
C LEU A 252 -9.59 -5.90 -28.39
N ILE A 253 -10.50 -6.81 -28.06
CA ILE A 253 -11.37 -7.44 -29.04
C ILE A 253 -12.82 -7.07 -28.73
N ARG A 254 -13.57 -6.79 -29.79
CA ARG A 254 -15.02 -6.70 -29.74
C ARG A 254 -15.60 -8.07 -30.11
N VAL A 255 -16.47 -8.59 -29.26
CA VAL A 255 -17.10 -9.90 -29.43
C VAL A 255 -18.61 -9.73 -29.46
N GLU A 256 -19.27 -10.44 -30.37
CA GLU A 256 -20.71 -10.39 -30.56
C GLU A 256 -21.31 -11.79 -30.78
N GLY A 257 -22.62 -11.92 -30.55
CA GLY A 257 -23.36 -13.17 -30.70
C GLY A 257 -23.60 -13.91 -29.37
N PRO A 258 -24.01 -15.19 -29.43
CA PRO A 258 -24.40 -15.97 -28.25
C PRO A 258 -23.37 -15.99 -27.11
N ILE A 259 -22.07 -15.96 -27.41
CA ILE A 259 -20.99 -15.89 -26.42
C ILE A 259 -21.08 -14.69 -25.45
N VAL A 260 -21.79 -13.62 -25.83
CA VAL A 260 -22.00 -12.46 -24.95
C VAL A 260 -22.81 -12.84 -23.71
N ASP A 261 -23.65 -13.89 -23.77
CA ASP A 261 -24.34 -14.42 -22.59
C ASP A 261 -23.36 -14.95 -21.53
N SER A 262 -22.23 -15.53 -21.96
CA SER A 262 -21.18 -16.00 -21.08
C SER A 262 -20.47 -14.84 -20.35
N PHE A 263 -20.16 -13.75 -21.06
CA PHE A 263 -19.59 -12.53 -20.45
C PHE A 263 -20.59 -11.86 -19.50
N TYR A 264 -21.87 -11.87 -19.86
CA TYR A 264 -22.94 -11.32 -19.03
C TYR A 264 -23.13 -12.11 -17.72
N ASP A 265 -23.10 -13.44 -17.80
CA ASP A 265 -23.14 -14.31 -16.62
C ASP A 265 -21.90 -14.13 -15.74
N ALA A 266 -20.71 -14.00 -16.36
CA ALA A 266 -19.47 -13.72 -15.64
C ALA A 266 -19.47 -12.35 -14.95
N ALA A 267 -20.09 -11.33 -15.56
CA ALA A 267 -20.32 -10.02 -14.94
C ALA A 267 -21.18 -10.14 -13.68
N LEU A 268 -22.29 -10.87 -13.76
CA LEU A 268 -23.19 -11.09 -12.62
C LEU A 268 -22.48 -11.84 -11.49
N ILE A 269 -21.76 -12.92 -11.79
CA ILE A 269 -20.98 -13.68 -10.81
C ILE A 269 -19.91 -12.81 -10.16
N SER A 270 -19.16 -12.04 -10.96
CA SER A 270 -18.12 -11.13 -10.48
C SER A 270 -18.67 -10.01 -9.61
N TRP A 271 -19.88 -9.52 -9.90
CA TRP A 271 -20.57 -8.51 -9.09
C TRP A 271 -20.85 -9.01 -7.68
N GLY A 272 -21.23 -10.29 -7.53
CA GLY A 272 -21.31 -11.02 -6.26
C GLY A 272 -22.38 -10.55 -5.26
N LYS A 273 -22.93 -9.34 -5.42
CA LYS A 273 -23.91 -8.70 -4.53
C LYS A 273 -25.30 -8.55 -5.16
N SER A 274 -26.33 -8.25 -4.36
CA SER A 274 -27.63 -7.85 -4.91
C SER A 274 -27.43 -6.67 -5.88
N LEU A 275 -28.16 -6.69 -6.99
CA LEU A 275 -28.02 -5.70 -8.06
C LEU A 275 -28.57 -4.31 -7.66
N GLY A 276 -29.40 -4.22 -6.60
CA GLY A 276 -30.19 -3.02 -6.32
C GLY A 276 -31.17 -2.78 -7.46
N SER A 277 -30.83 -1.87 -8.38
CA SER A 277 -31.54 -1.73 -9.65
C SER A 277 -31.15 -2.88 -10.59
N PRO A 278 -32.10 -3.70 -11.06
CA PRO A 278 -31.80 -4.81 -11.94
C PRO A 278 -31.29 -4.31 -13.30
N LEU A 279 -30.48 -5.15 -13.96
CA LEU A 279 -30.05 -4.93 -15.33
C LEU A 279 -31.25 -5.18 -16.29
N PRO A 280 -31.69 -4.18 -17.08
CA PRO A 280 -32.84 -4.30 -17.98
C PRO A 280 -32.83 -5.46 -18.98
N MET A 281 -31.66 -6.03 -19.32
CA MET A 281 -31.53 -7.10 -20.33
C MET A 281 -31.41 -8.50 -19.70
N LEU A 282 -31.74 -8.66 -18.41
CA LEU A 282 -31.72 -9.96 -17.72
C LEU A 282 -32.55 -11.04 -18.44
N ASP A 283 -33.71 -10.70 -18.99
CA ASP A 283 -34.63 -11.59 -19.71
C ASP A 283 -34.41 -11.61 -21.23
N SER A 284 -33.37 -10.96 -21.74
CA SER A 284 -33.09 -10.82 -23.17
C SER A 284 -31.71 -11.37 -23.57
N PRO A 285 -31.51 -12.71 -23.57
CA PRO A 285 -30.25 -13.33 -23.95
C PRO A 285 -29.72 -12.92 -25.32
N ALA A 286 -28.41 -12.78 -25.44
CA ALA A 286 -27.73 -12.47 -26.70
C ALA A 286 -28.01 -13.55 -27.76
N ALA A 287 -28.12 -14.82 -27.34
CA ALA A 287 -28.44 -15.95 -28.22
C ALA A 287 -29.81 -15.82 -28.93
N SER A 288 -30.71 -14.96 -28.43
CA SER A 288 -32.04 -14.73 -29.00
C SER A 288 -32.10 -13.52 -29.96
N ALA A 289 -30.97 -12.83 -30.15
CA ALA A 289 -30.90 -11.59 -30.92
C ALA A 289 -29.95 -11.70 -32.13
N PRO A 290 -30.16 -10.89 -33.18
CA PRO A 290 -29.22 -10.83 -34.29
C PRO A 290 -27.87 -10.24 -33.85
N ILE A 291 -26.79 -10.71 -34.49
CA ILE A 291 -25.44 -10.19 -34.29
C ILE A 291 -25.39 -8.73 -34.79
N PRO A 292 -25.02 -7.75 -33.95
CA PRO A 292 -25.05 -6.32 -34.32
C PRO A 292 -24.31 -5.99 -35.62
N SER A 293 -23.12 -6.55 -35.84
CA SER A 293 -22.29 -6.32 -37.03
C SER A 293 -22.82 -6.99 -38.31
N SER A 294 -23.78 -7.91 -38.22
CA SER A 294 -24.31 -8.63 -39.40
C SER A 294 -25.07 -7.74 -40.39
N ASN A 295 -25.58 -6.59 -39.94
CA ASN A 295 -26.33 -5.63 -40.76
C ASN A 295 -25.49 -4.47 -41.29
N ILE A 296 -24.18 -4.44 -41.04
CA ILE A 296 -23.31 -3.37 -41.51
C ILE A 296 -22.85 -3.72 -42.92
N HIS A 297 -23.42 -3.04 -43.93
CA HIS A 297 -22.94 -3.17 -45.30
C HIS A 297 -21.53 -2.58 -45.41
N PRO A 298 -20.58 -3.26 -46.09
CA PRO A 298 -19.31 -2.61 -46.42
C PRO A 298 -19.62 -1.34 -47.23
N PRO A 299 -18.90 -0.23 -47.01
CA PRO A 299 -19.03 0.92 -47.89
C PRO A 299 -18.81 0.44 -49.32
N GLY A 300 -19.80 0.67 -50.19
CA GLY A 300 -19.64 0.42 -51.62
C GLY A 300 -18.42 1.17 -52.09
N SER A 301 -17.58 0.51 -52.90
CA SER A 301 -16.36 1.03 -53.52
C SER A 301 -16.45 2.54 -53.81
N SER A 302 -16.03 3.36 -52.85
CA SER A 302 -15.93 4.80 -53.01
C SER A 302 -14.47 5.10 -53.28
N ASP A 303 -14.21 5.41 -54.55
CA ASP A 303 -13.01 5.98 -55.13
C ASP A 303 -11.82 6.18 -54.18
N GLU A 304 -10.75 5.41 -54.40
CA GLU A 304 -9.41 5.63 -53.82
C GLU A 304 -8.80 7.01 -54.14
N ASN A 305 -9.55 7.90 -54.81
CA ASN A 305 -9.16 9.24 -55.24
C ASN A 305 -9.96 10.39 -54.62
N SER A 306 -10.87 10.17 -53.67
CA SER A 306 -11.42 11.30 -52.89
C SER A 306 -10.52 11.62 -51.71
N SER A 307 -9.80 12.73 -51.78
CA SER A 307 -9.12 13.37 -50.66
C SER A 307 -10.15 13.85 -49.62
N ASN A 308 -10.72 12.93 -48.84
CA ASN A 308 -11.52 13.29 -47.68
C ASN A 308 -10.57 13.92 -46.64
N PRO A 309 -10.90 15.11 -46.11
CA PRO A 309 -10.09 15.72 -45.06
C PRO A 309 -9.99 14.75 -43.87
N SER A 310 -8.80 14.62 -43.28
CA SER A 310 -8.58 13.75 -42.13
C SER A 310 -9.61 14.04 -41.04
N LEU A 311 -10.38 13.03 -40.62
CA LEU A 311 -11.34 13.18 -39.54
C LEU A 311 -10.61 13.66 -38.26
N PRO A 312 -11.15 14.65 -37.52
CA PRO A 312 -10.50 15.15 -36.31
C PRO A 312 -10.36 14.05 -35.26
N GLU A 313 -9.27 14.05 -34.51
CA GLU A 313 -9.02 13.03 -33.49
C GLU A 313 -10.05 13.11 -32.36
N HIS A 314 -10.53 11.97 -31.86
CA HIS A 314 -11.33 11.95 -30.65
C HIS A 314 -10.41 12.19 -29.43
N THR A 315 -10.50 13.37 -28.83
CA THR A 315 -9.69 13.74 -27.65
C THR A 315 -10.57 14.03 -26.43
N THR A 316 -9.95 14.29 -25.28
CA THR A 316 -10.67 14.67 -24.05
C THR A 316 -11.29 16.07 -24.12
N GLN A 317 -10.79 16.94 -24.99
CA GLN A 317 -11.28 18.31 -25.18
C GLN A 317 -12.19 18.46 -26.41
N ASP A 318 -11.97 17.63 -27.43
CA ASP A 318 -12.76 17.61 -28.67
C ASP A 318 -13.34 16.20 -28.89
N PRO A 319 -14.49 15.89 -28.26
CA PRO A 319 -15.09 14.57 -28.33
C PRO A 319 -15.78 14.32 -29.68
N ASN A 320 -15.41 13.25 -30.36
CA ASN A 320 -15.96 12.82 -31.65
C ASN A 320 -16.51 11.40 -31.49
N TYR A 321 -17.84 11.27 -31.35
CA TYR A 321 -18.51 9.98 -31.17
C TYR A 321 -19.10 9.48 -32.49
N ASP A 322 -18.47 8.45 -33.06
CA ASP A 322 -18.79 7.89 -34.36
C ASP A 322 -20.06 7.01 -34.31
N ALA A 323 -20.78 6.92 -35.44
CA ALA A 323 -22.03 6.16 -35.52
C ALA A 323 -21.82 4.64 -35.53
N ASP A 324 -20.72 4.19 -36.14
CA ASP A 324 -20.41 2.77 -36.34
C ASP A 324 -18.90 2.51 -36.25
N ILE A 325 -18.51 1.24 -36.27
CA ILE A 325 -17.11 0.81 -36.15
C ILE A 325 -16.26 1.14 -37.39
N HIS A 326 -16.84 1.39 -38.57
CA HIS A 326 -16.09 1.75 -39.77
C HIS A 326 -15.57 3.19 -39.67
N GLN A 327 -16.43 4.13 -39.27
CA GLN A 327 -16.04 5.52 -39.06
C GLN A 327 -15.01 5.65 -37.93
N GLU A 328 -15.15 4.87 -36.86
CA GLU A 328 -14.12 4.78 -35.81
C GLU A 328 -12.77 4.33 -36.37
N THR A 329 -12.77 3.26 -37.18
CA THR A 329 -11.57 2.73 -37.81
C THR A 329 -10.93 3.75 -38.76
N GLU A 330 -11.72 4.45 -39.57
CA GLU A 330 -11.22 5.51 -40.46
C GLU A 330 -10.57 6.65 -39.68
N ARG A 331 -11.22 7.11 -38.60
CA ARG A 331 -10.72 8.18 -37.75
C ARG A 331 -9.40 7.81 -37.08
N VAL A 332 -9.34 6.66 -36.41
CA VAL A 332 -8.14 6.24 -35.66
C VAL A 332 -7.02 5.83 -36.59
N ASN A 333 -7.27 5.03 -37.63
CA ASN A 333 -6.20 4.69 -38.58
C ASN A 333 -5.77 5.90 -39.43
N GLY A 334 -6.58 6.97 -39.49
CA GLY A 334 -6.20 8.23 -40.10
C GLY A 334 -5.11 8.99 -39.33
N THR A 335 -5.01 8.83 -38.00
CA THR A 335 -4.07 9.60 -37.17
C THR A 335 -2.61 9.22 -37.38
N VAL A 336 -2.36 7.98 -37.83
CA VAL A 336 -1.01 7.46 -38.13
C VAL A 336 -0.49 7.87 -39.51
N LYS A 337 -1.30 8.56 -40.32
CA LYS A 337 -0.84 9.11 -41.60
C LYS A 337 0.08 10.32 -41.36
N PRO A 338 1.17 10.46 -42.13
CA PRO A 338 2.07 11.61 -42.01
C PRO A 338 1.40 12.90 -42.48
N ARG A 339 1.64 13.96 -41.72
CA ARG A 339 1.29 15.35 -42.09
C ARG A 339 2.31 15.89 -43.11
N GLU A 340 2.00 17.03 -43.73
CA GLU A 340 2.92 17.69 -44.64
C GLU A 340 4.26 18.00 -43.93
N GLY A 341 5.37 17.49 -44.47
CA GLY A 341 6.71 17.62 -43.89
C GLY A 341 7.03 16.64 -42.74
N GLU A 342 6.11 15.76 -42.35
CA GLU A 342 6.31 14.73 -41.31
C GLU A 342 6.76 13.40 -41.95
N SER A 343 7.76 12.73 -41.37
CA SER A 343 8.14 11.36 -41.80
C SER A 343 7.12 10.33 -41.37
N ARG A 344 7.14 9.13 -41.96
CA ARG A 344 6.21 8.06 -41.58
C ARG A 344 6.47 7.59 -40.15
N THR A 345 7.73 7.45 -39.77
CA THR A 345 8.11 7.11 -38.38
C THR A 345 7.64 8.20 -37.40
N SER A 346 7.81 9.49 -37.72
CA SER A 346 7.32 10.57 -36.85
C SER A 346 5.80 10.54 -36.66
N ALA A 347 5.03 10.19 -37.70
CA ALA A 347 3.59 10.03 -37.59
C ALA A 347 3.18 8.90 -36.64
N VAL A 348 3.89 7.77 -36.69
CA VAL A 348 3.69 6.65 -35.76
C VAL A 348 4.12 7.02 -34.35
N SER A 349 5.29 7.66 -34.17
CA SER A 349 5.74 8.15 -32.86
C SER A 349 4.73 9.13 -32.25
N ARG A 350 4.16 10.05 -33.05
CA ARG A 350 3.11 10.97 -32.61
C ARG A 350 1.86 10.24 -32.12
N HIS A 351 1.45 9.17 -32.79
CA HIS A 351 0.30 8.36 -32.37
C HIS A 351 0.57 7.57 -31.09
N LEU A 352 1.78 6.99 -30.97
CA LEU A 352 2.20 6.24 -29.79
C LEU A 352 2.48 7.14 -28.57
N ASN A 353 2.80 8.41 -28.79
CA ASN A 353 3.02 9.38 -27.72
C ASN A 353 1.68 9.90 -27.18
N HIS A 354 1.45 9.68 -25.89
CA HIS A 354 0.29 10.18 -25.15
C HIS A 354 0.75 10.79 -23.82
N THR A 355 -0.17 11.01 -22.86
CA THR A 355 0.01 11.86 -21.68
C THR A 355 1.32 11.67 -20.91
N ILE A 356 1.77 10.42 -20.69
CA ILE A 356 2.94 10.16 -19.85
C ILE A 356 4.26 10.11 -20.62
N GLN A 357 4.21 10.18 -21.95
CA GLN A 357 5.38 10.10 -22.82
C GLN A 357 5.26 10.98 -24.06
N PRO A 358 5.09 12.30 -23.88
CA PRO A 358 4.84 13.20 -25.01
C PRO A 358 6.04 13.38 -25.94
N CYS A 359 7.26 13.08 -25.46
CA CYS A 359 8.52 13.45 -26.12
C CYS A 359 9.35 12.26 -26.63
N THR A 360 8.83 11.03 -26.63
CA THR A 360 9.59 9.87 -27.12
C THR A 360 9.71 9.94 -28.64
N THR A 361 10.94 9.88 -29.15
CA THR A 361 11.23 9.90 -30.59
C THR A 361 11.47 8.49 -31.13
N GLY A 362 11.00 8.22 -32.35
CA GLY A 362 11.29 6.98 -33.06
C GLY A 362 12.65 7.00 -33.75
N ASP A 363 13.37 5.87 -33.69
CA ASP A 363 14.64 5.65 -34.40
C ASP A 363 14.50 4.63 -35.57
N ALA A 364 13.30 4.08 -35.78
CA ALA A 364 13.02 3.17 -36.90
C ALA A 364 13.08 3.89 -38.25
N PRO A 365 13.71 3.30 -39.29
CA PRO A 365 13.69 3.85 -40.64
C PRO A 365 12.27 3.86 -41.20
N ASP A 366 11.98 4.83 -42.08
CA ASP A 366 10.66 4.95 -42.74
C ASP A 366 10.29 3.72 -43.58
N SER A 367 11.28 2.89 -43.98
CA SER A 367 11.05 1.61 -44.64
C SER A 367 10.26 0.62 -43.77
N ASP A 368 10.44 0.67 -42.45
CA ASP A 368 9.71 -0.21 -41.53
C ASP A 368 8.22 0.18 -41.46
N GLN A 369 7.89 1.39 -41.91
CA GLN A 369 6.53 1.93 -41.98
C GLN A 369 5.90 1.76 -43.37
N GLU A 370 6.57 1.07 -44.31
CA GLU A 370 5.98 0.73 -45.62
C GLU A 370 4.70 -0.09 -45.45
N THR A 371 4.70 -1.02 -44.49
CA THR A 371 3.44 -1.59 -43.98
C THR A 371 2.96 -0.68 -42.84
N PRO A 372 1.92 0.15 -43.07
CA PRO A 372 1.52 1.16 -42.10
C PRO A 372 0.95 0.50 -40.84
N MET A 373 1.21 1.10 -39.67
CA MET A 373 0.52 0.71 -38.44
C MET A 373 -1.00 0.80 -38.65
N GLN A 374 -1.75 -0.18 -38.14
CA GLN A 374 -3.21 -0.20 -38.18
C GLN A 374 -3.76 -0.46 -36.79
N PRO A 375 -3.91 0.58 -35.94
CA PRO A 375 -4.39 0.39 -34.59
C PRO A 375 -5.76 -0.30 -34.53
N TYR A 376 -6.69 0.04 -35.43
CA TYR A 376 -8.00 -0.59 -35.53
C TYR A 376 -8.02 -1.53 -36.74
N LEU A 377 -8.13 -2.83 -36.46
CA LEU A 377 -8.33 -3.86 -37.46
C LEU A 377 -9.80 -4.25 -37.51
N LEU A 378 -10.47 -3.84 -38.58
CA LEU A 378 -11.79 -4.35 -38.91
C LEU A 378 -11.66 -5.66 -39.70
N LEU A 379 -12.17 -6.75 -39.14
CA LEU A 379 -12.20 -8.05 -39.81
C LEU A 379 -13.32 -8.04 -40.87
N PRO A 380 -13.10 -8.62 -42.06
CA PRO A 380 -14.17 -8.82 -43.03
C PRO A 380 -15.31 -9.61 -42.39
N SER A 381 -16.55 -9.35 -42.82
CA SER A 381 -17.72 -10.11 -42.37
C SER A 381 -17.44 -11.62 -42.50
N HIS A 382 -17.59 -12.34 -41.39
CA HIS A 382 -17.29 -13.76 -41.30
C HIS A 382 -18.37 -14.48 -40.49
N LYS A 383 -18.50 -15.79 -40.70
CA LYS A 383 -19.46 -16.61 -39.94
C LYS A 383 -19.06 -16.68 -38.46
N PRO A 384 -20.02 -16.94 -37.55
CA PRO A 384 -19.70 -17.30 -36.18
C PRO A 384 -18.79 -18.52 -36.11
N PHE A 385 -17.99 -18.60 -35.05
CA PHE A 385 -17.13 -19.74 -34.77
C PHE A 385 -17.16 -20.11 -33.28
N PRO A 386 -16.72 -21.34 -32.91
CA PRO A 386 -16.71 -21.81 -31.54
C PRO A 386 -15.84 -20.96 -30.61
N MET A 387 -16.34 -20.73 -29.41
CA MET A 387 -15.68 -19.94 -28.38
C MET A 387 -15.99 -20.50 -26.98
N ALA A 388 -15.08 -20.33 -26.02
CA ALA A 388 -15.35 -20.70 -24.63
C ALA A 388 -14.69 -19.71 -23.65
N LEU A 389 -15.37 -19.41 -22.53
CA LEU A 389 -14.77 -18.66 -21.43
C LEU A 389 -13.95 -19.62 -20.56
N VAL A 390 -12.65 -19.37 -20.47
CA VAL A 390 -11.69 -20.18 -19.70
C VAL A 390 -11.05 -19.30 -18.62
N ASN A 391 -11.86 -19.01 -17.61
CA ASN A 391 -11.55 -18.01 -16.59
C ASN A 391 -10.91 -18.63 -15.35
N ARG A 392 -10.65 -17.76 -14.38
CA ARG A 392 -10.14 -18.10 -13.05
C ARG A 392 -10.78 -17.21 -12.01
N GLU A 393 -11.15 -17.76 -10.85
CA GLU A 393 -11.56 -16.99 -9.66
C GLU A 393 -10.34 -16.43 -8.87
N PRO A 394 -10.49 -15.36 -8.07
CA PRO A 394 -9.38 -14.82 -7.29
C PRO A 394 -9.08 -15.73 -6.09
N TRP A 395 -7.80 -15.90 -5.78
CA TRP A 395 -7.32 -16.75 -4.69
C TRP A 395 -6.44 -15.97 -3.70
N GLY A 396 -7.00 -15.72 -2.51
CA GLY A 396 -6.38 -14.85 -1.50
C GLY A 396 -5.28 -15.47 -0.65
N VAL A 397 -5.20 -16.81 -0.59
CA VAL A 397 -4.24 -17.50 0.29
C VAL A 397 -2.83 -17.35 -0.28
N PRO A 398 -1.82 -16.99 0.53
CA PRO A 398 -0.45 -16.77 0.07
C PRO A 398 0.31 -18.08 -0.18
N ASN A 399 -0.19 -18.89 -1.11
CA ASN A 399 0.41 -20.16 -1.52
C ASN A 399 0.15 -20.45 -3.02
N HIS A 400 0.86 -21.43 -3.56
CA HIS A 400 0.74 -21.85 -4.96
C HIS A 400 -0.17 -23.08 -5.14
N THR A 401 -1.19 -23.25 -4.30
CA THR A 401 -2.03 -24.46 -4.34
C THR A 401 -3.21 -24.37 -5.30
N SER A 402 -3.61 -23.16 -5.69
CA SER A 402 -4.68 -22.96 -6.68
C SER A 402 -4.13 -23.11 -8.10
N ILE A 403 -3.98 -24.35 -8.58
CA ILE A 403 -3.40 -24.63 -9.90
C ILE A 403 -4.36 -25.30 -10.89
N TYR A 404 -5.54 -25.70 -10.43
CA TYR A 404 -6.51 -26.43 -11.22
C TYR A 404 -7.75 -25.62 -11.70
N PRO A 405 -7.74 -24.28 -11.90
CA PRO A 405 -8.89 -23.61 -12.52
C PRO A 405 -8.88 -23.76 -14.06
N PRO A 406 -10.03 -23.51 -14.72
CA PRO A 406 -10.19 -23.64 -16.18
C PRO A 406 -9.14 -22.89 -17.00
N GLN A 407 -8.76 -21.66 -16.61
CA GLN A 407 -7.69 -20.90 -17.27
C GLN A 407 -6.39 -21.71 -17.37
N ASN A 408 -5.91 -22.24 -16.24
CA ASN A 408 -4.62 -22.93 -16.18
C ASN A 408 -4.70 -24.23 -16.98
N ALA A 409 -5.80 -24.96 -16.85
CA ALA A 409 -6.05 -26.16 -17.63
C ALA A 409 -6.06 -25.86 -19.14
N ALA A 410 -6.69 -24.77 -19.56
CA ALA A 410 -6.71 -24.36 -20.97
C ALA A 410 -5.31 -24.02 -21.50
N PHE A 411 -4.52 -23.22 -20.77
CA PHE A 411 -3.15 -22.89 -21.20
C PHE A 411 -2.25 -24.12 -21.30
N LEU A 412 -2.29 -25.01 -20.30
CA LEU A 412 -1.48 -26.22 -20.28
C LEU A 412 -1.90 -27.19 -21.38
N SER A 413 -3.21 -27.38 -21.56
CA SER A 413 -3.76 -28.24 -22.62
C SER A 413 -3.42 -27.71 -24.00
N ALA A 414 -3.49 -26.39 -24.21
CA ALA A 414 -3.11 -25.74 -25.45
C ALA A 414 -1.65 -26.02 -25.82
N ILE A 415 -0.72 -25.89 -24.86
CA ILE A 415 0.70 -26.20 -25.07
C ILE A 415 0.92 -27.70 -25.34
N ASN A 416 0.22 -28.57 -24.61
CA ASN A 416 0.37 -30.02 -24.74
C ASN A 416 -0.18 -30.57 -26.06
N HIS A 417 -1.22 -29.95 -26.61
CA HIS A 417 -1.85 -30.39 -27.87
C HIS A 417 -1.34 -29.67 -29.12
N ALA A 418 -0.50 -28.65 -28.97
CA ALA A 418 0.15 -27.97 -30.10
C ALA A 418 0.98 -28.96 -30.93
N LYS A 419 0.86 -28.85 -32.27
CA LYS A 419 1.54 -29.74 -33.23
C LYS A 419 2.60 -29.06 -34.08
N HIS A 420 2.48 -27.75 -34.29
CA HIS A 420 3.32 -27.02 -35.23
C HIS A 420 3.92 -25.76 -34.62
N SER A 421 3.09 -24.91 -34.01
CA SER A 421 3.54 -23.61 -33.51
C SER A 421 2.73 -23.08 -32.34
N ILE A 422 3.40 -22.37 -31.44
CA ILE A 422 2.78 -21.58 -30.38
C ILE A 422 3.34 -20.15 -30.48
N LEU A 423 2.47 -19.15 -30.61
CA LEU A 423 2.83 -17.74 -30.38
C LEU A 423 2.28 -17.33 -29.02
N ILE A 424 3.14 -16.77 -28.17
CA ILE A 424 2.79 -16.19 -26.88
C ILE A 424 3.17 -14.72 -26.91
N GLN A 425 2.25 -13.82 -26.58
CA GLN A 425 2.56 -12.44 -26.25
C GLN A 425 1.99 -12.11 -24.88
N THR A 426 2.86 -11.76 -23.95
CA THR A 426 2.52 -11.49 -22.54
C THR A 426 3.54 -10.51 -21.96
N PRO A 427 3.16 -9.57 -21.07
CA PRO A 427 4.13 -8.69 -20.42
C PRO A 427 5.16 -9.48 -19.62
N ASN A 428 4.69 -10.49 -18.87
CA ASN A 428 5.49 -11.35 -18.00
C ASN A 428 5.17 -12.83 -18.26
N MET A 429 6.22 -13.67 -18.22
CA MET A 429 6.12 -15.11 -18.33
C MET A 429 7.07 -15.77 -17.34
N ASN A 430 6.56 -16.13 -16.16
CA ASN A 430 7.35 -16.81 -15.13
C ASN A 430 6.58 -17.81 -14.29
N ALA A 431 5.33 -18.15 -14.63
CA ALA A 431 4.61 -19.17 -13.87
C ALA A 431 5.30 -20.55 -14.04
N GLU A 432 5.74 -21.14 -12.92
CA GLU A 432 6.48 -22.42 -12.92
C GLU A 432 5.78 -23.56 -13.70
N PRO A 433 4.44 -23.75 -13.61
CA PRO A 433 3.75 -24.85 -14.29
C PRO A 433 3.82 -24.78 -15.83
N LEU A 434 4.20 -23.64 -16.41
CA LEU A 434 4.30 -23.49 -17.86
C LEU A 434 5.63 -24.01 -18.43
N LEU A 435 6.69 -24.03 -17.63
CA LEU A 435 8.04 -24.23 -18.13
C LEU A 435 8.25 -25.61 -18.76
N GLU A 436 7.94 -26.68 -18.01
CA GLU A 436 8.09 -28.04 -18.50
C GLU A 436 7.18 -28.34 -19.71
N PRO A 437 5.89 -27.96 -19.75
CA PRO A 437 5.06 -28.09 -20.94
C PRO A 437 5.64 -27.42 -22.19
N LEU A 438 6.22 -26.21 -22.05
CA LEU A 438 6.86 -25.51 -23.17
C LEU A 438 8.08 -26.27 -23.68
N LEU A 439 8.95 -26.74 -22.78
CA LEU A 439 10.10 -27.57 -23.15
C LEU A 439 9.66 -28.87 -23.83
N ASN A 440 8.62 -29.52 -23.31
CA ASN A 440 8.05 -30.73 -23.92
C ASN A 440 7.51 -30.46 -25.32
N ALA A 441 6.89 -29.31 -25.58
CA ALA A 441 6.45 -28.93 -26.91
C ALA A 441 7.64 -28.74 -27.88
N VAL A 442 8.73 -28.11 -27.44
CA VAL A 442 9.98 -27.98 -28.23
C VAL A 442 10.55 -29.36 -28.58
N HIS A 443 10.60 -30.30 -27.62
CA HIS A 443 11.07 -31.66 -27.84
C HIS A 443 10.18 -32.42 -28.84
N ARG A 444 8.87 -32.14 -28.87
CA ARG A 444 7.93 -32.68 -29.88
C ARG A 444 8.07 -32.07 -31.27
N GLY A 445 8.93 -31.06 -31.44
CA GLY A 445 9.15 -30.38 -32.73
C GLY A 445 8.27 -29.14 -32.95
N VAL A 446 7.59 -28.64 -31.91
CA VAL A 446 6.75 -27.43 -31.99
C VAL A 446 7.63 -26.18 -31.92
N ILE A 447 7.37 -25.20 -32.79
CA ILE A 447 8.03 -23.90 -32.76
C ILE A 447 7.32 -22.99 -31.75
N ILE A 448 8.03 -22.52 -30.74
CA ILE A 448 7.51 -21.61 -29.73
C ILE A 448 8.09 -20.22 -29.97
N THR A 449 7.23 -19.24 -30.16
CA THR A 449 7.59 -17.83 -30.29
C THR A 449 7.01 -17.05 -29.12
N CYS A 450 7.85 -16.37 -28.33
CA CYS A 450 7.42 -15.57 -27.19
C CYS A 450 7.79 -14.10 -27.40
N TYR A 451 6.82 -13.20 -27.34
CA TYR A 451 6.99 -11.75 -27.30
C TYR A 451 6.76 -11.27 -25.87
N LEU A 452 7.85 -10.95 -25.17
CA LEU A 452 7.87 -10.56 -23.76
C LEU A 452 8.21 -9.08 -23.63
N CYS A 453 7.79 -8.42 -22.54
CA CYS A 453 8.15 -7.03 -22.31
C CYS A 453 9.38 -6.93 -21.41
N LEU A 454 10.44 -6.28 -21.89
CA LEU A 454 11.68 -6.11 -21.14
C LEU A 454 11.44 -5.25 -19.89
N GLY A 455 11.80 -5.76 -18.72
CA GLY A 455 11.73 -5.00 -17.47
C GLY A 455 10.35 -4.87 -16.86
N TYR A 456 9.34 -5.54 -17.41
CA TYR A 456 7.97 -5.33 -16.98
C TYR A 456 7.75 -5.94 -15.59
N ASN A 457 7.33 -5.14 -14.61
CA ASN A 457 7.13 -5.57 -13.22
C ASN A 457 8.31 -6.33 -12.57
N ASP A 458 9.55 -6.22 -13.08
CA ASP A 458 10.70 -7.00 -12.62
C ASP A 458 10.89 -7.03 -11.10
N ALA A 459 10.69 -5.89 -10.43
CA ALA A 459 10.77 -5.82 -8.97
C ALA A 459 9.72 -6.70 -8.27
N GLY A 460 8.49 -6.76 -8.82
CA GLY A 460 7.43 -7.65 -8.37
C GLY A 460 7.75 -9.11 -8.68
N GLU A 461 8.22 -9.40 -9.90
CA GLU A 461 8.55 -10.78 -10.34
C GLU A 461 9.72 -11.40 -9.57
N LEU A 462 10.54 -10.58 -8.92
CA LEU A 462 11.65 -11.03 -8.09
C LEU A 462 11.27 -11.17 -6.60
N LEU A 463 10.08 -10.74 -6.17
CA LEU A 463 9.60 -10.96 -4.80
C LEU A 463 9.66 -12.46 -4.45
N PRO A 464 9.82 -12.83 -3.16
CA PRO A 464 9.73 -14.23 -2.74
C PRO A 464 8.47 -14.89 -3.30
N PHE A 465 8.62 -16.11 -3.82
CA PHE A 465 7.59 -16.88 -4.49
C PHE A 465 7.18 -16.40 -5.90
N GLN A 466 7.73 -15.33 -6.49
CA GLN A 466 7.32 -14.84 -7.83
C GLN A 466 8.15 -15.40 -9.03
N ASN A 467 9.10 -16.32 -8.79
CA ASN A 467 9.82 -17.12 -9.80
C ASN A 467 10.75 -16.37 -10.79
N GLY A 468 10.95 -15.06 -10.66
CA GLY A 468 11.99 -14.30 -11.37
C GLY A 468 11.53 -13.63 -12.68
N THR A 469 12.42 -12.87 -13.33
CA THR A 469 12.07 -12.03 -14.48
C THR A 469 12.05 -12.79 -15.81
N ASN A 470 11.56 -12.12 -16.87
CA ASN A 470 11.54 -12.66 -18.23
C ASN A 470 12.93 -13.12 -18.71
N GLU A 471 13.99 -12.37 -18.41
CA GLU A 471 15.37 -12.72 -18.78
C GLU A 471 15.85 -13.99 -18.08
N MET A 472 15.52 -14.15 -16.79
CA MET A 472 15.85 -15.37 -16.03
C MET A 472 15.11 -16.59 -16.58
N ILE A 473 13.84 -16.42 -16.96
CA ILE A 473 13.04 -17.51 -17.50
C ILE A 473 13.49 -17.88 -18.91
N ALA A 474 13.82 -16.90 -19.75
CA ALA A 474 14.40 -17.14 -21.07
C ALA A 474 15.71 -17.92 -20.94
N ASN A 475 16.61 -17.49 -20.05
CA ASN A 475 17.84 -18.21 -19.76
C ASN A 475 17.59 -19.67 -19.33
N ARG A 476 16.66 -19.88 -18.38
CA ARG A 476 16.34 -21.21 -17.86
C ARG A 476 15.77 -22.13 -18.95
N LEU A 477 14.91 -21.61 -19.83
CA LEU A 477 14.36 -22.38 -20.95
C LEU A 477 15.44 -22.75 -21.97
N TYR A 478 16.27 -21.80 -22.42
CA TYR A 478 17.35 -22.11 -23.37
C TYR A 478 18.38 -23.08 -22.78
N ASN A 479 18.75 -22.92 -21.51
CA ASN A 479 19.70 -23.81 -20.84
C ASN A 479 19.16 -25.22 -20.56
N SER A 480 17.85 -25.42 -20.66
CA SER A 480 17.23 -26.75 -20.56
C SER A 480 17.25 -27.52 -21.88
N LEU A 481 17.63 -26.89 -23.00
CA LEU A 481 17.69 -27.51 -24.33
C LEU A 481 19.13 -27.90 -24.69
N SER A 482 19.30 -29.12 -25.20
CA SER A 482 20.61 -29.76 -25.37
C SER A 482 21.16 -29.65 -26.79
N THR A 483 20.30 -29.43 -27.79
CA THR A 483 20.68 -29.36 -29.20
C THR A 483 20.36 -28.00 -29.84
N ASP A 484 21.16 -27.61 -30.84
CA ASP A 484 20.91 -26.39 -31.63
C ASP A 484 19.56 -26.44 -32.35
N GLU A 485 19.14 -27.63 -32.78
CA GLU A 485 17.84 -27.84 -33.40
C GLU A 485 16.70 -27.51 -32.43
N GLU A 486 16.75 -28.02 -31.20
CA GLU A 486 15.78 -27.67 -30.15
C GLU A 486 15.81 -26.17 -29.83
N ARG A 487 17.00 -25.59 -29.66
CA ARG A 487 17.17 -24.15 -29.40
C ARG A 487 16.57 -23.29 -30.51
N SER A 488 16.68 -23.71 -31.79
CA SER A 488 16.12 -22.99 -32.94
C SER A 488 14.58 -22.95 -32.97
N ARG A 489 13.94 -23.90 -32.27
CA ARG A 489 12.48 -23.98 -32.15
C ARG A 489 11.95 -23.07 -31.02
N LEU A 490 12.77 -22.71 -30.04
CA LEU A 490 12.42 -21.71 -29.02
C LEU A 490 12.90 -20.32 -29.46
N ARG A 491 11.96 -19.39 -29.67
CA ARG A 491 12.25 -18.05 -30.21
C ARG A 491 11.68 -17.00 -29.27
N ILE A 492 12.52 -16.45 -28.40
CA ILE A 492 12.11 -15.42 -27.43
C ILE A 492 12.52 -14.04 -27.95
N TYR A 493 11.63 -13.07 -27.83
CA TYR A 493 11.85 -11.69 -28.23
C TYR A 493 11.41 -10.73 -27.12
N ASN A 494 12.16 -9.66 -26.93
CA ASN A 494 11.73 -8.49 -26.16
C ASN A 494 10.97 -7.52 -27.06
N TYR A 495 9.86 -6.97 -26.54
CA TYR A 495 9.00 -6.04 -27.25
C TYR A 495 9.77 -4.82 -27.78
N VAL A 496 9.55 -4.51 -29.06
CA VAL A 496 10.09 -3.31 -29.73
C VAL A 496 8.93 -2.57 -30.36
N GLY A 497 8.73 -1.31 -29.95
CA GLY A 497 7.68 -0.45 -30.49
C GLY A 497 7.81 -0.26 -32.00
N LYS A 498 6.69 0.05 -32.68
CA LYS A 498 6.67 0.20 -34.15
C LYS A 498 7.60 1.30 -34.67
N ASP A 499 7.91 2.27 -33.83
CA ASP A 499 8.80 3.38 -34.13
C ASP A 499 10.24 3.17 -33.59
N GLN A 500 10.55 2.01 -33.04
CA GLN A 500 11.85 1.71 -32.42
C GLN A 500 12.60 0.58 -33.16
N THR A 501 13.93 0.58 -33.01
CA THR A 501 14.86 -0.45 -33.50
C THR A 501 15.48 -1.30 -32.39
N ARG A 502 15.12 -1.02 -31.13
CA ARG A 502 15.65 -1.72 -29.95
C ARG A 502 14.58 -1.79 -28.85
N PRO A 503 14.60 -2.84 -28.01
CA PRO A 503 13.70 -2.89 -26.86
C PRO A 503 14.07 -1.81 -25.85
N ILE A 504 13.04 -1.16 -25.29
CA ILE A 504 13.21 -0.15 -24.23
C ILE A 504 12.72 -0.77 -22.93
N HIS A 505 13.56 -0.75 -21.90
CA HIS A 505 13.19 -1.29 -20.59
C HIS A 505 12.02 -0.51 -19.98
N ASN A 506 11.00 -1.21 -19.45
CA ASN A 506 9.77 -0.60 -18.90
C ASN A 506 10.03 0.47 -17.81
N ARG A 507 11.18 0.42 -17.11
CA ARG A 507 11.60 1.47 -16.16
C ARG A 507 11.53 2.90 -16.73
N PHE A 508 11.73 3.05 -18.05
CA PHE A 508 11.74 4.36 -18.71
C PHE A 508 10.34 4.87 -19.08
N LYS A 509 9.32 4.00 -19.01
CA LYS A 509 7.93 4.34 -19.32
C LYS A 509 7.74 4.96 -20.70
N CYS A 510 8.36 4.35 -21.71
CA CYS A 510 8.31 4.80 -23.10
C CYS A 510 7.58 3.78 -24.01
N ARG A 511 8.14 2.59 -24.20
CA ARG A 511 7.51 1.61 -25.09
C ARG A 511 7.41 0.29 -24.34
N SER A 512 6.27 0.06 -23.73
CA SER A 512 5.95 -1.20 -23.06
C SER A 512 4.86 -1.95 -23.81
N CYS A 513 4.71 -3.24 -23.55
CA CYS A 513 3.65 -4.07 -24.10
C CYS A 513 2.95 -4.81 -22.97
N HIS A 514 1.62 -4.83 -23.03
CA HIS A 514 0.79 -5.44 -22.00
C HIS A 514 -0.34 -6.33 -22.58
N ILE A 515 -0.22 -6.71 -23.84
CA ILE A 515 -1.06 -7.72 -24.52
C ILE A 515 -0.94 -9.09 -23.80
N LYS A 516 -2.04 -9.84 -23.66
CA LYS A 516 -2.05 -11.25 -23.24
C LYS A 516 -2.75 -12.12 -24.29
N LEU A 517 -1.96 -12.90 -25.01
CA LEU A 517 -2.43 -13.71 -26.14
C LEU A 517 -1.58 -14.97 -26.28
N MET A 518 -2.24 -16.10 -26.52
CA MET A 518 -1.62 -17.35 -26.96
C MET A 518 -2.32 -17.85 -28.22
N ILE A 519 -1.58 -18.13 -29.29
CA ILE A 519 -2.11 -18.70 -30.54
C ILE A 519 -1.43 -20.05 -30.79
N ILE A 520 -2.23 -21.07 -31.10
CA ILE A 520 -1.81 -22.45 -31.28
C ILE A 520 -2.11 -22.90 -32.70
N ASP A 521 -1.07 -23.34 -33.39
CA ASP A 521 -1.08 -23.85 -34.77
C ASP A 521 -1.80 -22.93 -35.77
N GLU A 522 -1.82 -21.62 -35.49
CA GLU A 522 -2.60 -20.60 -36.22
C GLU A 522 -4.10 -20.93 -36.35
N LYS A 523 -4.65 -21.75 -35.46
CA LYS A 523 -6.03 -22.25 -35.52
C LYS A 523 -6.85 -21.84 -34.33
N VAL A 524 -6.30 -22.05 -33.14
CA VAL A 524 -6.96 -21.79 -31.85
C VAL A 524 -6.20 -20.69 -31.12
N ALA A 525 -6.91 -19.79 -30.43
CA ALA A 525 -6.28 -18.77 -29.60
C ALA A 525 -6.93 -18.66 -28.23
N ILE A 526 -6.15 -18.24 -27.24
CA ILE A 526 -6.62 -17.80 -25.93
C ILE A 526 -6.21 -16.33 -25.79
N GLN A 527 -7.20 -15.43 -25.72
CA GLN A 527 -7.00 -13.99 -25.52
C GLN A 527 -7.73 -13.56 -24.24
N GLY A 528 -7.11 -12.69 -23.44
CA GLY A 528 -7.77 -12.22 -22.23
C GLY A 528 -6.91 -11.32 -21.36
N ASN A 529 -7.07 -11.49 -20.05
CA ASN A 529 -6.55 -10.59 -19.02
C ASN A 529 -5.41 -11.21 -18.21
N GLY A 530 -5.30 -12.54 -18.20
CA GLY A 530 -4.30 -13.25 -17.41
C GLY A 530 -2.92 -13.20 -18.05
N ASN A 531 -1.94 -12.66 -17.33
CA ASN A 531 -0.54 -12.84 -17.72
C ASN A 531 -0.14 -14.30 -17.54
N LEU A 532 1.00 -14.67 -18.09
CA LEU A 532 1.64 -15.97 -17.82
C LEU A 532 2.64 -15.89 -16.65
N ASP A 533 2.37 -14.99 -15.69
CA ASP A 533 3.16 -14.77 -14.49
C ASP A 533 2.58 -15.49 -13.26
N THR A 534 3.38 -15.59 -12.20
CA THR A 534 3.00 -16.24 -10.94
C THR A 534 1.71 -15.63 -10.39
N GLN A 535 1.59 -14.31 -10.32
CA GLN A 535 0.41 -13.66 -9.76
C GLN A 535 -0.88 -14.05 -10.51
N SER A 536 -0.89 -14.01 -11.84
CA SER A 536 -2.05 -14.35 -12.66
C SER A 536 -2.35 -15.85 -12.67
N PHE A 537 -1.31 -16.67 -12.55
CA PHE A 537 -1.43 -18.13 -12.57
C PHE A 537 -1.83 -18.74 -11.22
N TYR A 538 -1.73 -17.99 -10.11
CA TYR A 538 -2.06 -18.49 -8.77
C TYR A 538 -3.12 -17.66 -8.02
N HIS A 539 -3.26 -16.36 -8.28
CA HIS A 539 -3.95 -15.47 -7.34
C HIS A 539 -5.03 -14.58 -7.95
N SER A 540 -4.88 -14.14 -9.20
CA SER A 540 -5.81 -13.20 -9.82
C SER A 540 -7.11 -13.84 -10.30
N GLN A 541 -8.22 -13.09 -10.21
CA GLN A 541 -9.40 -13.36 -11.02
C GLN A 541 -9.16 -12.88 -12.44
N GLU A 542 -9.37 -13.74 -13.43
CA GLU A 542 -9.10 -13.43 -14.83
C GLU A 542 -10.26 -13.88 -15.71
N ILE A 543 -10.47 -13.17 -16.82
CA ILE A 543 -11.41 -13.56 -17.87
C ILE A 543 -10.61 -13.77 -19.15
N ASN A 544 -10.78 -14.94 -19.78
CA ASN A 544 -10.12 -15.28 -21.04
C ASN A 544 -11.08 -16.00 -21.97
N LEU A 545 -10.92 -15.75 -23.27
CA LEU A 545 -11.70 -16.32 -24.34
C LEU A 545 -10.82 -17.28 -25.15
N LEU A 546 -11.16 -18.57 -25.11
CA LEU A 546 -10.70 -19.56 -26.07
C LEU A 546 -11.52 -19.42 -27.35
N LEU A 547 -10.88 -19.40 -28.51
CA LEU A 547 -11.57 -19.33 -29.81
C LEU A 547 -10.97 -20.29 -30.83
N ASP A 548 -11.80 -20.75 -31.76
CA ASP A 548 -11.41 -21.63 -32.86
C ASP A 548 -11.65 -20.96 -34.22
N SER A 549 -10.64 -20.21 -34.70
CA SER A 549 -10.75 -19.51 -35.98
C SER A 549 -9.37 -19.26 -36.59
N PRO A 550 -9.00 -20.03 -37.64
CA PRO A 550 -7.75 -19.79 -38.35
C PRO A 550 -7.69 -18.40 -39.00
N LEU A 551 -8.84 -17.86 -39.42
CA LEU A 551 -8.94 -16.51 -39.96
C LEU A 551 -8.48 -15.47 -38.92
N VAL A 552 -9.05 -15.52 -37.73
CA VAL A 552 -8.74 -14.56 -36.66
C VAL A 552 -7.31 -14.76 -36.18
N CYS A 553 -6.88 -15.99 -35.92
CA CYS A 553 -5.52 -16.31 -35.48
C CYS A 553 -4.45 -15.75 -36.44
N ARG A 554 -4.55 -16.04 -37.74
CA ARG A 554 -3.59 -15.52 -38.73
C ARG A 554 -3.63 -14.00 -38.84
N THR A 555 -4.82 -13.42 -38.76
CA THR A 555 -4.98 -11.97 -38.85
C THR A 555 -4.37 -11.28 -37.62
N TRP A 556 -4.52 -11.85 -36.42
CA TRP A 556 -3.88 -11.35 -35.21
C TRP A 556 -2.36 -11.43 -35.28
N ILE A 557 -1.79 -12.56 -35.73
CA ILE A 557 -0.33 -12.68 -35.94
C ILE A 557 0.17 -11.57 -36.88
N LYS A 558 -0.52 -11.36 -38.01
CA LYS A 558 -0.17 -10.31 -38.97
C LYS A 558 -0.24 -8.92 -38.31
N THR A 559 -1.33 -8.62 -37.61
CA THR A 559 -1.59 -7.29 -37.04
C THR A 559 -0.63 -6.95 -35.92
N ILE A 560 -0.33 -7.92 -35.07
CA ILE A 560 0.69 -7.79 -34.03
C ILE A 560 2.02 -7.40 -34.66
N ASN A 561 2.49 -8.14 -35.67
CA ASN A 561 3.74 -7.84 -36.35
C ASN A 561 3.71 -6.57 -37.20
N GLN A 562 2.52 -6.09 -37.57
CA GLN A 562 2.35 -4.82 -38.28
C GLN A 562 2.44 -3.62 -37.33
N ASN A 563 1.97 -3.76 -36.09
CA ASN A 563 1.88 -2.67 -35.11
C ASN A 563 3.05 -2.62 -34.11
N GLN A 564 4.08 -3.44 -34.30
CA GLN A 564 5.31 -3.42 -33.52
C GLN A 564 6.48 -3.95 -34.37
N ASN A 565 7.72 -3.65 -33.98
CA ASN A 565 8.92 -4.16 -34.67
C ASN A 565 9.59 -5.34 -33.92
N THR A 566 8.92 -5.92 -32.93
CA THR A 566 9.43 -7.02 -32.09
C THR A 566 10.03 -8.18 -32.89
N ALA A 567 9.37 -8.64 -33.96
CA ALA A 567 9.87 -9.75 -34.77
C ALA A 567 11.15 -9.42 -35.56
N ILE A 568 11.39 -8.13 -35.84
CA ILE A 568 12.53 -7.65 -36.64
C ILE A 568 13.74 -7.43 -35.72
N TYR A 569 13.52 -6.74 -34.60
CA TYR A 569 14.60 -6.24 -33.75
C TYR A 569 14.66 -6.84 -32.35
N GLY A 570 13.65 -7.60 -31.92
CA GLY A 570 13.48 -7.99 -30.52
C GLY A 570 14.18 -9.27 -30.09
N ALA A 571 14.82 -10.02 -31.00
CA ALA A 571 15.32 -11.37 -30.72
C ALA A 571 16.36 -11.39 -29.59
N VAL A 572 16.18 -12.27 -28.60
CA VAL A 572 17.18 -12.49 -27.54
C VAL A 572 18.22 -13.53 -27.95
N GLY A 573 19.42 -13.47 -27.37
CA GLY A 573 20.46 -14.46 -27.58
C GLY A 573 20.08 -15.81 -26.97
N PRO A 574 20.21 -16.93 -27.70
CA PRO A 574 19.92 -18.26 -27.16
C PRO A 574 20.98 -18.76 -26.15
N GLU A 575 22.10 -18.06 -26.01
CA GLU A 575 23.18 -18.43 -25.07
C GLU A 575 22.85 -18.01 -23.64
N ASP A 576 22.27 -16.84 -23.45
CA ASP A 576 21.93 -16.31 -22.13
C ASP A 576 20.46 -15.90 -21.99
N GLY A 577 19.66 -15.85 -23.06
CA GLY A 577 18.27 -15.42 -23.00
C GLY A 577 18.09 -13.90 -22.86
N CYS A 578 19.16 -13.11 -23.02
CA CYS A 578 19.13 -11.65 -22.96
C CYS A 578 19.19 -11.04 -24.37
N TRP A 579 18.64 -9.84 -24.55
CA TRP A 579 18.80 -9.10 -25.81
C TRP A 579 20.17 -8.42 -25.86
N HIS A 580 20.83 -8.42 -27.01
CA HIS A 580 22.11 -7.73 -27.21
C HIS A 580 22.03 -6.82 -28.44
N ASP A 581 22.54 -5.60 -28.30
CA ASP A 581 22.63 -4.65 -29.40
C ASP A 581 23.50 -5.25 -30.52
N PRO A 582 22.98 -5.40 -31.76
CA PRO A 582 23.72 -6.08 -32.83
C PRO A 582 25.03 -5.41 -33.24
N VAL A 583 25.20 -4.12 -32.92
CA VAL A 583 26.40 -3.34 -33.27
C VAL A 583 27.41 -3.34 -32.13
N THR A 584 26.94 -3.16 -30.89
CA THR A 584 27.81 -2.96 -29.71
C THR A 584 27.96 -4.20 -28.83
N GLY A 585 27.10 -5.21 -28.98
CA GLY A 585 27.03 -6.42 -28.14
C GLY A 585 26.51 -6.20 -26.71
N LYS A 586 26.15 -4.96 -26.34
CA LYS A 586 25.69 -4.61 -24.99
C LYS A 586 24.21 -4.95 -24.79
N ILE A 587 23.85 -5.34 -23.57
CA ILE A 587 22.44 -5.46 -23.17
C ILE A 587 21.77 -4.07 -23.07
N PRO A 588 20.44 -3.94 -23.22
CA PRO A 588 19.74 -2.66 -23.13
C PRO A 588 19.92 -2.03 -21.74
N ASP A 589 20.01 -0.70 -21.69
CA ASP A 589 20.04 0.00 -20.40
C ASP A 589 18.81 -0.36 -19.55
N GLY A 590 19.03 -0.59 -18.25
CA GLY A 590 18.01 -1.07 -17.32
C GLY A 590 17.84 -2.57 -17.21
N SER A 591 18.26 -3.37 -18.21
CA SER A 591 18.24 -4.84 -18.11
C SER A 591 19.06 -5.30 -16.89
N ILE A 592 18.54 -6.29 -16.19
CA ILE A 592 19.19 -6.89 -15.01
C ILE A 592 19.92 -8.19 -15.35
N GLY A 593 19.68 -8.73 -16.56
CA GLY A 593 20.26 -9.96 -17.05
C GLY A 593 19.83 -11.21 -16.26
N VAL A 594 20.59 -12.28 -16.42
CA VAL A 594 20.27 -13.62 -15.88
C VAL A 594 20.70 -13.82 -14.43
N ASN A 595 21.67 -13.03 -13.97
CA ASN A 595 22.15 -13.06 -12.60
C ASN A 595 21.90 -11.71 -11.94
N PRO A 596 20.71 -11.54 -11.35
CA PRO A 596 20.40 -10.30 -10.68
C PRO A 596 21.17 -10.15 -9.34
N GLY A 597 21.98 -11.13 -8.91
CA GLY A 597 22.84 -11.10 -7.72
C GLY A 597 22.10 -11.34 -6.39
N HIS A 598 22.84 -11.40 -5.26
CA HIS A 598 22.21 -11.47 -3.93
C HIS A 598 21.29 -10.26 -3.71
N PHE A 599 20.03 -10.51 -3.30
CA PHE A 599 18.94 -9.50 -3.25
C PHE A 599 18.55 -8.89 -4.61
N SER A 600 18.52 -9.70 -5.66
CA SER A 600 18.08 -9.39 -7.02
C SER A 600 16.79 -8.58 -7.18
N TRP A 601 15.76 -8.88 -6.40
CA TRP A 601 14.51 -8.12 -6.30
C TRP A 601 14.64 -6.64 -5.96
N VAL A 602 15.80 -6.24 -5.46
CA VAL A 602 16.16 -4.85 -5.16
C VAL A 602 16.80 -4.14 -6.38
N LYS A 603 17.24 -4.88 -7.41
CA LYS A 603 18.01 -4.36 -8.57
C LYS A 603 17.22 -4.07 -9.85
N GLY A 604 15.94 -4.48 -9.98
CA GLY A 604 15.05 -4.16 -11.11
C GLY A 604 14.69 -2.67 -11.30
N ARG A 605 15.37 -1.76 -10.58
CA ARG A 605 15.36 -0.32 -10.80
C ARG A 605 16.81 0.10 -10.96
N CYS A 606 17.28 0.50 -12.15
CA CYS A 606 18.62 1.07 -12.34
C CYS A 606 18.64 2.62 -12.36
N PRO A 607 19.81 3.28 -12.16
CA PRO A 607 20.04 4.74 -12.13
C PRO A 607 20.65 5.24 -13.46
N LEU A 608 21.11 6.49 -13.56
CA LEU A 608 21.78 7.13 -14.73
C LEU A 608 23.17 7.69 -14.31
N PRO A 609 24.14 8.00 -15.22
CA PRO A 609 25.30 7.13 -15.53
C PRO A 609 26.73 7.72 -15.33
N ASP A 610 27.73 6.81 -15.26
CA ASP A 610 29.22 6.86 -15.49
C ASP A 610 30.09 7.90 -14.72
N PRO A 611 31.46 7.84 -14.66
CA PRO A 611 32.44 6.77 -14.96
C PRO A 611 33.59 6.60 -13.93
N THR A 612 34.34 5.50 -14.07
CA THR A 612 35.79 5.37 -13.73
C THR A 612 36.34 6.22 -12.58
N ASN A 613 35.79 6.03 -11.40
CA ASN A 613 36.47 5.60 -10.18
C ASN A 613 35.40 5.55 -9.09
N ILE A 614 35.55 4.63 -8.13
CA ILE A 614 34.76 4.51 -6.90
C ILE A 614 33.56 3.53 -6.98
N THR A 615 33.76 2.37 -6.35
CA THR A 615 32.75 1.54 -5.69
C THR A 615 31.73 2.38 -4.92
N MET A 616 30.48 2.58 -5.40
CA MET A 616 29.44 3.20 -4.56
C MET A 616 28.09 2.49 -4.69
N SER A 617 27.69 1.85 -3.58
CA SER A 617 26.29 1.55 -3.23
C SER A 617 25.40 2.76 -3.47
N ARG A 618 24.16 2.59 -3.94
CA ARG A 618 23.19 3.69 -3.89
C ARG A 618 23.11 4.25 -2.46
N PRO A 619 23.26 5.56 -2.27
CA PRO A 619 23.21 6.13 -0.93
C PRO A 619 21.81 5.98 -0.37
N TYR A 620 21.71 5.71 0.93
CA TYR A 620 20.44 5.81 1.64
C TYR A 620 19.93 7.25 1.58
N ASP A 621 18.62 7.43 1.76
CA ASP A 621 17.99 8.73 1.87
C ASP A 621 18.76 9.62 2.84
N LYS A 622 18.98 10.89 2.46
CA LYS A 622 19.82 11.82 3.22
C LYS A 622 19.44 11.87 4.70
N ALA A 623 18.15 11.88 5.01
CA ALA A 623 17.62 11.87 6.37
C ALA A 623 18.06 10.64 7.21
N ILE A 624 18.27 9.48 6.59
CA ILE A 624 18.78 8.26 7.22
C ILE A 624 20.30 8.35 7.41
N VAL A 625 21.01 8.84 6.38
CA VAL A 625 22.47 9.01 6.40
C VAL A 625 22.88 10.05 7.44
N ASP A 626 22.18 11.18 7.52
CA ASP A 626 22.47 12.28 8.46
C ASP A 626 22.36 11.80 9.91
N ILE A 627 21.35 10.98 10.23
CA ILE A 627 21.19 10.38 11.56
C ILE A 627 22.35 9.42 11.83
N THR A 628 22.68 8.53 10.88
CA THR A 628 23.81 7.60 11.04
C THR A 628 25.11 8.35 11.29
N HIS A 629 25.39 9.36 10.46
CA HIS A 629 26.59 10.19 10.56
C HIS A 629 26.66 10.90 11.92
N TYR A 630 25.55 11.48 12.38
CA TYR A 630 25.47 12.11 13.70
C TYR A 630 25.74 11.09 14.83
N VAL A 631 25.18 9.88 14.74
CA VAL A 631 25.38 8.83 15.74
C VAL A 631 26.82 8.38 15.85
N PHE A 632 27.54 8.24 14.72
CA PHE A 632 28.92 7.75 14.73
C PHE A 632 29.97 8.84 14.94
N HIS A 633 29.77 10.01 14.34
CA HIS A 633 30.86 10.98 14.16
C HIS A 633 30.74 12.23 15.01
N TYR A 634 29.53 12.61 15.45
CA TYR A 634 29.37 13.80 16.29
C TYR A 634 29.97 13.58 17.68
N GLN A 635 30.93 14.41 18.03
CA GLN A 635 31.57 14.44 19.35
C GLN A 635 30.88 15.49 20.23
N ILE A 636 30.54 15.09 21.46
CA ILE A 636 29.87 15.96 22.41
C ILE A 636 30.92 16.59 23.32
N GLU A 637 31.13 17.88 23.17
CA GLU A 637 32.12 18.67 23.95
C GLU A 637 31.45 19.66 24.92
N ASP A 638 30.12 19.78 24.88
CA ASP A 638 29.38 20.78 25.65
C ASP A 638 29.08 20.30 27.09
N ASP A 639 29.73 20.93 28.08
CA ASP A 639 29.53 20.68 29.52
C ASP A 639 28.07 20.86 29.98
N LYS A 640 27.34 21.79 29.36
CA LYS A 640 25.91 21.97 29.64
C LYS A 640 25.13 20.75 29.16
N ALA A 641 25.47 20.17 28.02
CA ALA A 641 24.81 18.94 27.54
C ALA A 641 25.01 17.77 28.53
N TRP A 642 26.21 17.61 29.07
CA TRP A 642 26.54 16.54 30.03
C TRP A 642 25.80 16.69 31.36
N SER A 643 25.76 17.91 31.89
CA SER A 643 25.02 18.22 33.12
C SER A 643 23.51 18.08 32.92
N SER A 644 22.96 18.54 31.79
CA SER A 644 21.55 18.33 31.44
C SER A 644 21.19 16.86 31.28
N ALA A 645 22.06 16.05 30.67
CA ALA A 645 21.85 14.60 30.52
C ALA A 645 21.78 13.87 31.88
N ARG A 646 22.61 14.27 32.85
CA ARG A 646 22.55 13.76 34.25
C ARG A 646 21.22 14.04 34.91
N VAL A 647 20.76 15.27 34.81
CA VAL A 647 19.46 15.68 35.36
C VAL A 647 18.34 14.88 34.69
N ALA A 648 18.39 14.71 33.36
CA ALA A 648 17.39 13.94 32.62
C ALA A 648 17.38 12.44 32.96
N LEU A 649 18.56 11.83 33.13
CA LEU A 649 18.67 10.43 33.53
C LEU A 649 18.02 10.21 34.89
N LEU A 650 18.39 11.05 35.86
CA LEU A 650 17.88 10.95 37.22
C LEU A 650 16.36 11.21 37.26
N ASP A 651 15.87 12.24 36.57
CA ASP A 651 14.42 12.50 36.48
C ASP A 651 13.66 11.29 35.94
N ALA A 652 14.14 10.69 34.85
CA ALA A 652 13.53 9.51 34.25
C ALA A 652 13.56 8.29 35.21
N MET A 653 14.65 8.08 35.95
CA MET A 653 14.71 7.02 36.97
C MET A 653 13.73 7.29 38.12
N GLY A 654 13.64 8.53 38.59
CA GLY A 654 12.65 8.93 39.57
C GLY A 654 11.22 8.65 39.09
N CYS A 655 10.91 8.95 37.82
CA CYS A 655 9.61 8.65 37.23
C CYS A 655 9.35 7.14 37.16
N ALA A 656 10.34 6.34 36.77
CA ALA A 656 10.23 4.88 36.72
C ALA A 656 9.92 4.26 38.10
N ILE A 657 10.64 4.72 39.14
CA ILE A 657 10.41 4.27 40.52
C ILE A 657 9.03 4.72 41.03
N GLU A 658 8.60 5.92 40.67
CA GLU A 658 7.26 6.38 41.02
C GLU A 658 6.16 5.53 40.36
N ALA A 659 6.30 5.22 39.07
CA ALA A 659 5.34 4.42 38.34
C ALA A 659 5.23 3.01 38.92
N VAL A 660 6.34 2.32 39.15
CA VAL A 660 6.34 0.97 39.71
C VAL A 660 5.83 0.94 41.14
N ALA A 661 6.06 1.99 41.95
CA ALA A 661 5.59 2.06 43.33
C ALA A 661 4.10 2.39 43.42
N LYS A 662 3.59 3.33 42.60
CA LYS A 662 2.24 3.89 42.78
C LYS A 662 1.18 3.35 41.82
N SER A 663 1.55 2.84 40.65
CA SER A 663 0.59 2.45 39.61
C SER A 663 0.41 0.93 39.53
N GLU A 664 -0.73 0.43 39.99
CA GLU A 664 -1.08 -0.99 39.86
C GLU A 664 -1.26 -1.40 38.39
N ASP A 665 -1.91 -0.58 37.57
CA ASP A 665 -2.13 -0.88 36.16
C ASP A 665 -0.84 -0.89 35.36
N CYS A 666 0.13 -0.04 35.73
CA CYS A 666 1.48 -0.12 35.17
C CYS A 666 2.12 -1.47 35.49
N ARG A 667 2.09 -1.89 36.77
CA ARG A 667 2.70 -3.15 37.22
C ARG A 667 2.13 -4.38 36.49
N LYS A 668 0.86 -4.36 36.10
CA LYS A 668 0.21 -5.46 35.35
C LYS A 668 0.81 -5.71 33.96
N LEU A 669 1.51 -4.72 33.39
CA LEU A 669 2.14 -4.83 32.06
C LEU A 669 3.58 -5.36 32.11
N LEU A 670 4.20 -5.36 33.29
CA LEU A 670 5.62 -5.67 33.49
C LEU A 670 5.86 -7.17 33.63
N GLY A 671 7.09 -7.59 33.34
CA GLY A 671 7.55 -8.98 33.51
C GLY A 671 7.56 -9.79 32.22
N PRO A 672 8.10 -11.01 32.23
CA PRO A 672 8.21 -11.82 31.02
C PRO A 672 6.83 -12.21 30.49
N THR A 673 6.70 -12.30 29.15
CA THR A 673 5.47 -12.75 28.48
C THR A 673 4.99 -14.10 29.00
N VAL A 674 5.93 -15.00 29.32
CA VAL A 674 5.66 -16.28 29.98
C VAL A 674 6.18 -16.19 31.41
N PRO A 675 5.30 -16.19 32.43
CA PRO A 675 5.72 -16.19 33.84
C PRO A 675 6.70 -17.33 34.14
N GLY A 676 7.76 -17.05 34.90
CA GLY A 676 8.83 -18.00 35.21
C GLY A 676 9.96 -18.08 34.18
N THR A 677 9.88 -17.34 33.08
CA THR A 677 11.00 -17.22 32.12
C THR A 677 12.25 -16.73 32.84
N THR A 678 13.35 -17.45 32.65
CA THR A 678 14.68 -17.06 33.14
C THR A 678 15.53 -16.62 31.97
N VAL A 679 16.06 -15.39 32.03
CA VAL A 679 16.93 -14.84 30.99
C VAL A 679 18.34 -14.69 31.56
N PRO A 680 19.30 -15.56 31.18
CA PRO A 680 20.68 -15.45 31.64
C PRO A 680 21.27 -14.09 31.26
N ASN A 681 21.83 -13.39 32.25
CA ASN A 681 22.41 -12.05 32.09
C ASN A 681 21.44 -11.01 31.51
N GLY A 682 20.12 -11.22 31.67
CA GLY A 682 19.10 -10.30 31.20
C GLY A 682 19.19 -8.92 31.87
N PHE A 683 18.55 -7.94 31.22
CA PHE A 683 18.37 -6.60 31.77
C PHE A 683 17.62 -6.66 33.09
N ARG A 684 18.15 -6.00 34.12
CA ARG A 684 17.44 -5.86 35.41
C ARG A 684 16.57 -4.61 35.40
N LEU A 685 15.27 -4.79 35.51
CA LEU A 685 14.31 -3.68 35.49
C LEU A 685 14.33 -2.90 36.83
N PRO A 686 14.67 -1.59 36.85
CA PRO A 686 14.69 -0.75 38.04
C PRO A 686 13.45 -0.86 38.92
N GLY A 687 13.65 -0.91 40.24
CA GLY A 687 12.58 -1.04 41.23
C GLY A 687 11.97 -2.44 41.34
N THR A 688 12.46 -3.42 40.59
CA THR A 688 11.92 -4.79 40.59
C THR A 688 13.03 -5.85 40.74
N ASN A 689 12.62 -7.10 40.86
CA ASN A 689 13.49 -8.28 40.79
C ASN A 689 13.50 -8.94 39.40
N LEU A 690 12.91 -8.30 38.39
CA LEU A 690 12.74 -8.88 37.06
C LEU A 690 14.06 -8.81 36.28
N ALA A 691 14.43 -9.93 35.67
CA ALA A 691 15.51 -10.04 34.69
C ALA A 691 14.90 -10.43 33.33
N LEU A 692 15.01 -9.54 32.34
CA LEU A 692 14.28 -9.62 31.07
C LEU A 692 15.26 -9.67 29.89
N ASP A 693 14.82 -10.21 28.76
CA ASP A 693 15.55 -10.05 27.50
C ASP A 693 15.52 -8.57 27.06
N PRO A 694 16.47 -8.11 26.23
CA PRO A 694 16.56 -6.69 25.89
C PRO A 694 15.33 -6.14 25.15
N VAL A 695 14.53 -6.99 24.49
CA VAL A 695 13.31 -6.56 23.78
C VAL A 695 12.19 -6.30 24.79
N LYS A 696 11.88 -7.27 25.67
CA LYS A 696 10.88 -7.07 26.72
C LYS A 696 11.33 -6.05 27.78
N GLY A 697 12.62 -6.02 28.08
CA GLY A 697 13.24 -5.04 28.96
C GLY A 697 13.04 -3.61 28.46
N ALA A 698 13.19 -3.39 27.15
CA ALA A 698 12.96 -2.09 26.54
C ALA A 698 11.50 -1.64 26.60
N PHE A 699 10.56 -2.57 26.42
CA PHE A 699 9.14 -2.30 26.66
C PHE A 699 8.90 -1.87 28.10
N ASP A 700 9.31 -2.68 29.07
CA ASP A 700 9.00 -2.45 30.49
C ASP A 700 9.64 -1.19 31.03
N MET A 701 10.89 -0.90 30.65
CA MET A 701 11.56 0.31 31.06
C MET A 701 10.90 1.55 30.46
N GLY A 702 10.52 1.51 29.19
CA GLY A 702 9.78 2.60 28.54
C GLY A 702 8.40 2.82 29.16
N VAL A 703 7.70 1.75 29.52
CA VAL A 703 6.42 1.84 30.27
C VAL A 703 6.65 2.52 31.62
N LEU A 704 7.64 2.09 32.41
CA LEU A 704 7.91 2.69 33.72
C LEU A 704 8.19 4.20 33.64
N ILE A 705 8.99 4.63 32.67
CA ILE A 705 9.30 6.06 32.49
C ILE A 705 8.05 6.86 32.12
N ARG A 706 7.24 6.35 31.19
CA ARG A 706 6.18 7.12 30.52
C ARG A 706 4.80 7.03 31.18
N TYR A 707 4.49 5.97 31.93
CA TYR A 707 3.11 5.62 32.29
C TYR A 707 2.34 6.73 33.01
N LEU A 708 3.00 7.41 33.95
CA LEU A 708 2.41 8.48 34.74
C LEU A 708 2.48 9.86 34.08
N ASP A 709 3.07 9.96 32.88
CA ASP A 709 3.23 11.22 32.14
C ASP A 709 3.96 12.32 32.94
N HIS A 710 4.87 11.89 33.82
CA HIS A 710 5.62 12.76 34.73
C HIS A 710 7.07 12.94 34.26
N ASN A 711 7.49 12.31 33.17
CA ASN A 711 8.80 12.46 32.56
C ASN A 711 8.90 13.76 31.75
N ASP A 712 10.08 14.02 31.20
CA ASP A 712 10.39 15.23 30.42
C ASP A 712 9.46 15.42 29.20
N ALA A 713 9.51 16.61 28.61
CA ALA A 713 8.78 16.91 27.39
C ALA A 713 9.53 17.93 26.52
N LEU A 714 9.32 17.84 25.21
CA LEU A 714 9.64 18.89 24.26
C LEU A 714 8.39 19.22 23.45
N GLY A 715 8.19 20.51 23.17
CA GLY A 715 7.14 20.99 22.28
C GLY A 715 7.70 21.45 20.92
N GLY A 716 6.90 21.37 19.86
CA GLY A 716 7.23 21.79 18.50
C GLY A 716 5.98 21.70 17.60
N ALA A 717 6.16 21.55 16.29
CA ALA A 717 5.10 21.13 15.38
C ALA A 717 4.52 19.76 15.76
N GLU A 718 5.36 18.89 16.32
CA GLU A 718 4.98 17.68 17.03
C GLU A 718 5.28 17.81 18.54
N TRP A 719 4.67 16.95 19.36
CA TRP A 719 4.92 16.88 20.81
C TRP A 719 5.43 15.50 21.21
N GLY A 720 6.33 15.43 22.18
CA GLY A 720 6.91 14.15 22.60
C GLY A 720 7.79 14.24 23.83
N HIS A 721 8.27 13.07 24.25
CA HIS A 721 9.04 12.87 25.48
C HIS A 721 10.37 12.17 25.13
N PRO A 722 11.46 12.92 24.95
CA PRO A 722 12.75 12.33 24.56
C PRO A 722 13.30 11.30 25.55
N SER A 723 12.97 11.41 26.85
CA SER A 723 13.36 10.42 27.86
C SER A 723 12.80 9.01 27.63
N ASP A 724 11.77 8.86 26.81
CA ASP A 724 11.21 7.55 26.47
C ASP A 724 12.26 6.61 25.83
N ASN A 725 13.20 7.17 25.04
CA ASN A 725 14.28 6.42 24.39
C ASN A 725 15.20 5.69 25.38
N LEU A 726 15.25 6.15 26.63
CA LEU A 726 16.04 5.50 27.68
C LEU A 726 15.56 4.08 27.95
N GLY A 727 14.30 3.77 27.65
CA GLY A 727 13.78 2.40 27.71
C GLY A 727 14.61 1.43 26.89
N ALA A 728 14.83 1.75 25.61
CA ALA A 728 15.65 0.94 24.72
C ALA A 728 17.15 1.00 25.07
N ILE A 729 17.66 2.19 25.37
CA ILE A 729 19.09 2.42 25.64
C ILE A 729 19.54 1.65 26.90
N LEU A 730 18.82 1.79 28.02
CA LEU A 730 19.23 1.20 29.30
C LEU A 730 19.07 -0.32 29.28
N ALA A 731 17.99 -0.83 28.68
CA ALA A 731 17.75 -2.27 28.55
C ALA A 731 18.84 -2.97 27.75
N VAL A 732 19.25 -2.39 26.61
CA VAL A 732 20.31 -2.97 25.77
C VAL A 732 21.67 -2.85 26.44
N THR A 733 22.02 -1.70 27.00
CA THR A 733 23.37 -1.48 27.55
C THR A 733 23.65 -2.28 28.82
N ASP A 734 22.68 -2.42 29.72
CA ASP A 734 22.82 -3.28 30.90
C ASP A 734 22.92 -4.76 30.51
N TRP A 735 22.08 -5.25 29.60
CA TRP A 735 22.17 -6.62 29.07
C TRP A 735 23.55 -6.89 28.44
N LEU A 736 24.04 -5.99 27.58
CA LEU A 736 25.37 -6.14 26.98
C LEU A 736 26.46 -6.14 28.05
N CYS A 737 26.37 -5.27 29.06
CA CYS A 737 27.36 -5.15 30.11
C CYS A 737 27.45 -6.44 30.93
N ARG A 738 26.29 -7.00 31.31
CA ARG A 738 26.19 -8.27 32.04
C ARG A 738 26.67 -9.45 31.19
N ALA A 739 26.25 -9.53 29.93
CA ALA A 739 26.63 -10.61 29.04
C ALA A 739 28.15 -10.62 28.76
N SER A 740 28.76 -9.44 28.64
CA SER A 740 30.21 -9.30 28.49
C SER A 740 30.97 -9.60 29.77
N ALA A 741 30.52 -9.13 30.93
CA ALA A 741 31.12 -9.47 32.21
C ALA A 741 31.07 -10.99 32.50
N ALA A 742 30.00 -11.67 32.05
CA ALA A 742 29.84 -13.11 32.18
C ALA A 742 30.62 -13.93 31.12
N GLY A 743 31.39 -13.28 30.22
CA GLY A 743 32.12 -13.94 29.14
C GLY A 743 31.23 -14.62 28.09
N LYS A 744 29.94 -14.25 28.03
CA LYS A 744 28.96 -14.82 27.09
C LYS A 744 28.86 -14.05 25.79
N TYR A 745 29.37 -12.81 25.76
CA TYR A 745 29.31 -11.94 24.59
C TYR A 745 30.55 -11.04 24.53
N THR A 746 31.28 -11.08 23.43
CA THR A 746 32.36 -10.12 23.16
C THR A 746 31.76 -8.87 22.53
N HIS A 747 31.71 -7.79 23.29
CA HIS A 747 31.15 -6.53 22.84
C HIS A 747 32.10 -5.78 21.91
N THR A 748 31.61 -5.38 20.73
CA THR A 748 32.37 -4.67 19.69
C THR A 748 31.95 -3.21 19.53
N GLY A 749 30.98 -2.74 20.33
CA GLY A 749 30.48 -1.37 20.30
C GLY A 749 31.26 -0.41 21.22
N PRO A 750 30.69 0.78 21.50
CA PRO A 750 31.30 1.73 22.42
C PRO A 750 31.43 1.16 23.85
N PRO A 751 32.35 1.67 24.68
CA PRO A 751 32.51 1.24 26.07
C PRO A 751 31.19 1.29 26.84
N LEU A 752 30.87 0.26 27.63
CA LEU A 752 29.58 0.16 28.35
C LEU A 752 29.63 0.90 29.70
N THR A 753 29.92 2.21 29.65
CA THR A 753 30.05 3.09 30.82
C THR A 753 28.94 4.15 30.89
N MET A 754 28.79 4.81 32.04
CA MET A 754 27.83 5.90 32.22
C MET A 754 28.06 7.06 31.23
N ARG A 755 29.31 7.33 30.83
CA ARG A 755 29.62 8.30 29.77
C ARG A 755 28.95 7.94 28.45
N THR A 756 29.00 6.67 28.06
CA THR A 756 28.34 6.18 26.84
C THR A 756 26.83 6.20 26.97
N LEU A 757 26.29 5.88 28.15
CA LEU A 757 24.85 5.99 28.42
C LEU A 757 24.37 7.43 28.19
N MET A 758 25.09 8.42 28.74
CA MET A 758 24.78 9.84 28.53
C MET A 758 24.94 10.26 27.06
N THR A 759 25.98 9.77 26.39
CA THR A 759 26.18 10.01 24.95
C THR A 759 24.98 9.53 24.14
N ALA A 760 24.55 8.29 24.39
CA ALA A 760 23.38 7.69 23.75
C ALA A 760 22.10 8.49 24.01
N MET A 761 21.88 8.94 25.25
CA MET A 761 20.75 9.79 25.60
C MET A 761 20.77 11.11 24.83
N ILE A 762 21.87 11.86 24.87
CA ILE A 762 21.98 13.16 24.18
C ILE A 762 21.71 12.98 22.68
N LYS A 763 22.26 11.94 22.07
CA LYS A 763 22.05 11.66 20.64
C LYS A 763 20.60 11.30 20.32
N ALA A 764 19.97 10.44 21.12
CA ALA A 764 18.56 10.08 20.92
C ALA A 764 17.65 11.30 21.07
N TYR A 765 17.91 12.15 22.08
CA TYR A 765 17.16 13.36 22.32
C TYR A 765 17.25 14.32 21.14
N GLU A 766 18.45 14.52 20.61
CA GLU A 766 18.66 15.43 19.48
C GLU A 766 17.97 14.93 18.19
N ILE A 767 18.05 13.62 17.91
CA ILE A 767 17.39 13.02 16.74
C ILE A 767 15.88 13.23 16.83
N GLN A 768 15.26 12.83 17.94
CA GLN A 768 13.82 13.01 18.14
C GLN A 768 13.45 14.50 18.11
N GLY A 769 14.18 15.34 18.86
CA GLY A 769 13.86 16.75 19.02
C GLY A 769 13.94 17.55 17.72
N CYS A 770 14.99 17.37 16.91
CA CYS A 770 15.13 18.10 15.65
C CYS A 770 14.01 17.78 14.66
N TYR A 771 13.59 16.51 14.57
CA TYR A 771 12.42 16.15 13.77
C TYR A 771 11.14 16.77 14.34
N GLN A 772 10.96 16.72 15.66
CA GLN A 772 9.73 17.16 16.30
C GLN A 772 9.44 18.68 16.16
N MET A 773 10.48 19.50 15.94
CA MET A 773 10.33 20.96 15.88
C MET A 773 9.45 21.43 14.72
N GLU A 774 9.63 20.89 13.51
CA GLU A 774 8.92 21.35 12.29
C GLU A 774 8.09 20.25 11.59
N ASN A 775 8.17 18.98 12.04
CA ASN A 775 7.52 17.85 11.39
C ASN A 775 6.35 17.31 12.22
N ALA A 776 5.12 17.71 11.88
CA ALA A 776 3.88 17.33 12.59
C ALA A 776 3.30 15.98 12.11
N PHE A 777 3.73 14.85 12.71
CA PHE A 777 3.17 13.52 12.40
C PHE A 777 1.70 13.40 12.83
N ASN A 778 1.30 14.10 13.88
CA ASN A 778 -0.07 14.20 14.36
C ASN A 778 -1.03 14.71 13.28
N ALA A 779 -0.58 15.59 12.37
CA ALA A 779 -1.40 16.12 11.27
C ALA A 779 -1.78 15.03 10.25
N PHE A 780 -1.01 13.94 10.20
CA PHE A 780 -1.26 12.76 9.37
C PHE A 780 -1.89 11.59 10.16
N GLY A 781 -2.31 11.84 11.40
CA GLY A 781 -2.93 10.83 12.28
C GLY A 781 -1.94 9.82 12.89
N ILE A 782 -0.64 10.08 12.80
CA ILE A 782 0.44 9.20 13.30
C ILE A 782 0.87 9.68 14.69
N ASP A 783 1.11 8.76 15.62
CA ASP A 783 1.60 9.14 16.94
C ASP A 783 3.11 9.44 16.96
N HIS A 784 3.52 10.39 17.79
CA HIS A 784 4.91 10.85 17.91
C HIS A 784 5.92 9.75 18.27
N VAL A 785 5.46 8.60 18.78
CA VAL A 785 6.33 7.48 19.15
C VAL A 785 7.05 6.87 17.94
N ILE A 786 6.69 7.25 16.71
CA ILE A 786 7.54 7.02 15.53
C ILE A 786 8.96 7.60 15.73
N LEU A 787 9.08 8.78 16.35
CA LEU A 787 10.37 9.43 16.59
C LEU A 787 11.13 8.76 17.73
N VAL A 788 10.42 8.22 18.74
CA VAL A 788 11.03 7.36 19.77
C VAL A 788 11.62 6.10 19.11
N LYS A 789 10.86 5.46 18.22
CA LYS A 789 11.34 4.29 17.45
C LYS A 789 12.58 4.64 16.61
N LEU A 790 12.56 5.78 15.93
CA LEU A 790 13.65 6.28 15.09
C LEU A 790 14.94 6.52 15.88
N ALA A 791 14.86 7.36 16.92
CA ALA A 791 16.01 7.74 17.73
C ALA A 791 16.58 6.54 18.50
N SER A 792 15.71 5.72 19.10
CA SER A 792 16.11 4.49 19.79
C SER A 792 16.79 3.50 18.85
N ALA A 793 16.25 3.27 17.65
CA ALA A 793 16.81 2.28 16.73
C ALA A 793 18.21 2.69 16.23
N ALA A 794 18.41 3.98 15.93
CA ALA A 794 19.70 4.51 15.52
C ALA A 794 20.78 4.34 16.61
N VAL A 795 20.47 4.76 17.84
CA VAL A 795 21.42 4.71 18.95
C VAL A 795 21.63 3.27 19.45
N VAL A 796 20.59 2.44 19.48
CA VAL A 796 20.73 1.02 19.85
C VAL A 796 21.58 0.25 18.84
N ALA A 797 21.46 0.52 17.54
CA ALA A 797 22.34 -0.10 16.53
C ALA A 797 23.82 0.20 16.82
N TRP A 798 24.15 1.46 17.12
CA TRP A 798 25.50 1.86 17.53
C TRP A 798 25.93 1.18 18.84
N LEU A 799 25.05 1.15 19.84
CA LEU A 799 25.32 0.49 21.12
C LEU A 799 25.51 -1.02 20.96
N LEU A 800 24.87 -1.69 20.01
CA LEU A 800 25.08 -3.11 19.73
C LEU A 800 26.43 -3.40 19.04
N GLY A 801 27.18 -2.37 18.65
CA GLY A 801 28.41 -2.48 17.88
C GLY A 801 28.18 -2.77 16.39
N LEU A 802 27.02 -2.38 15.86
CA LEU A 802 26.75 -2.49 14.43
C LEU A 802 27.58 -1.48 13.64
N THR A 803 27.91 -1.82 12.41
CA THR A 803 28.58 -0.89 11.48
C THR A 803 27.66 0.27 11.09
N GLU A 804 28.23 1.36 10.55
CA GLU A 804 27.43 2.46 9.98
C GLU A 804 26.43 1.95 8.93
N GLN A 805 26.83 0.99 8.09
CA GLN A 805 25.96 0.38 7.09
C GLN A 805 24.78 -0.36 7.72
N GLN A 806 25.02 -1.16 8.76
CA GLN A 806 23.96 -1.86 9.49
C GLN A 806 23.07 -0.89 10.28
N THR A 807 23.63 0.21 10.80
CA THR A 807 22.85 1.26 11.48
C THR A 807 21.96 2.01 10.50
N THR A 808 22.49 2.38 9.34
CA THR A 808 21.73 2.96 8.23
C THR A 808 20.60 2.02 7.79
N ALA A 809 20.89 0.72 7.68
CA ALA A 809 19.88 -0.29 7.41
C ALA A 809 18.80 -0.33 8.49
N THR A 810 19.20 -0.28 9.77
CA THR A 810 18.28 -0.31 10.91
C THR A 810 17.31 0.87 10.88
N ILE A 811 17.83 2.07 10.60
CA ILE A 811 17.02 3.28 10.48
C ILE A 811 16.05 3.19 9.29
N SER A 812 16.47 2.60 8.16
CA SER A 812 15.54 2.38 7.03
C SER A 812 14.37 1.45 7.38
N HIS A 813 14.61 0.43 8.21
CA HIS A 813 13.54 -0.45 8.70
C HIS A 813 12.51 0.29 9.55
N VAL A 814 12.90 1.35 10.26
CA VAL A 814 11.95 2.18 11.03
C VAL A 814 10.91 2.79 10.11
N TRP A 815 11.32 3.33 8.96
CA TRP A 815 10.43 4.02 8.01
C TRP A 815 9.59 3.08 7.15
N MET A 816 9.99 1.82 7.05
CA MET A 816 9.19 0.76 6.42
C MET A 816 8.22 0.09 7.40
N ASP A 817 8.33 0.37 8.70
CA ASP A 817 7.53 -0.27 9.73
C ASP A 817 6.12 0.33 9.84
N GLY A 818 5.19 -0.43 10.42
CA GLY A 818 3.87 0.09 10.76
C GLY A 818 3.96 1.18 11.84
N HIS A 819 3.35 2.34 11.58
CA HIS A 819 3.32 3.45 12.54
C HIS A 819 1.96 3.51 13.26
N PRO A 820 1.94 3.58 14.61
CA PRO A 820 0.70 3.57 15.35
C PRO A 820 -0.10 4.86 15.12
N ASN A 821 -1.41 4.72 14.94
CA ASN A 821 -2.34 5.85 14.94
C ASN A 821 -2.42 6.50 16.33
N ARG A 822 -2.58 7.82 16.40
CA ARG A 822 -2.70 8.60 17.65
C ARG A 822 -4.08 8.58 18.34
N VAL A 823 -5.10 7.90 17.81
CA VAL A 823 -6.49 7.87 18.33
C VAL A 823 -6.59 7.71 19.86
N TYR A 824 -5.72 6.90 20.49
CA TYR A 824 -5.72 6.65 21.93
C TYR A 824 -5.33 7.86 22.81
N ARG A 825 -5.05 9.02 22.20
CA ARG A 825 -4.72 10.28 22.89
C ARG A 825 -5.76 11.38 22.67
N SER A 826 -6.85 11.11 21.97
CA SER A 826 -7.77 12.16 21.50
C SER A 826 -9.24 11.88 21.82
N GLY A 827 -9.92 12.90 22.33
CA GLY A 827 -11.36 12.90 22.57
C GLY A 827 -11.82 11.75 23.48
N VAL A 828 -12.98 11.19 23.14
CA VAL A 828 -13.60 10.05 23.87
C VAL A 828 -12.79 8.75 23.80
N ASN A 829 -11.77 8.68 22.94
CA ASN A 829 -10.92 7.51 22.76
C ASN A 829 -9.62 7.59 23.59
N THR A 830 -9.49 8.58 24.46
CA THR A 830 -8.30 8.70 25.34
C THR A 830 -8.27 7.53 26.33
N ILE A 831 -7.28 6.65 26.18
CA ILE A 831 -7.14 5.40 26.96
C ILE A 831 -5.68 5.18 27.43
N PRO A 832 -5.43 4.24 28.37
CA PRO A 832 -4.09 4.01 28.94
C PRO A 832 -2.96 3.67 27.95
N ARG A 833 -3.26 3.34 26.68
CA ARG A 833 -2.24 3.17 25.63
C ARG A 833 -1.30 4.37 25.51
N LYS A 834 -1.78 5.59 25.83
CA LYS A 834 -0.94 6.79 25.89
C LYS A 834 0.29 6.64 26.81
N GLY A 835 0.17 5.83 27.86
CA GLY A 835 1.19 5.60 28.88
C GLY A 835 2.17 4.46 28.58
N TRP A 836 1.90 3.63 27.56
CA TRP A 836 2.78 2.50 27.19
C TRP A 836 3.19 2.46 25.72
N ALA A 837 2.61 3.31 24.85
CA ALA A 837 2.95 3.35 23.42
C ALA A 837 4.43 3.65 23.14
N ALA A 838 5.09 4.42 24.00
CA ALA A 838 6.52 4.71 23.85
C ALA A 838 7.40 3.49 24.22
N GLY A 839 6.98 2.70 25.22
CA GLY A 839 7.60 1.41 25.53
C GLY A 839 7.49 0.43 24.35
N ASP A 840 6.34 0.38 23.67
CA ASP A 840 6.16 -0.42 22.45
C ASP A 840 7.09 0.03 21.31
N ALA A 841 7.29 1.34 21.14
CA ALA A 841 8.26 1.87 20.19
C ALA A 841 9.71 1.51 20.55
N CYS A 842 10.09 1.56 21.83
CA CYS A 842 11.40 1.12 22.33
C CYS A 842 11.63 -0.37 22.06
N MET A 843 10.65 -1.22 22.38
CA MET A 843 10.67 -2.65 22.08
C MET A 843 10.92 -2.90 20.59
N ARG A 844 10.17 -2.19 19.73
CA ARG A 844 10.29 -2.33 18.27
C ARG A 844 11.65 -1.87 17.76
N ALA A 845 12.18 -0.77 18.28
CA ALA A 845 13.51 -0.26 17.93
C ALA A 845 14.62 -1.30 18.22
N VAL A 846 14.61 -1.90 19.42
CA VAL A 846 15.55 -2.96 19.78
C VAL A 846 15.39 -4.17 18.86
N HIS A 847 14.15 -4.58 18.60
CA HIS A 847 13.88 -5.70 17.70
C HIS A 847 14.42 -5.45 16.28
N LEU A 848 14.19 -4.27 15.70
CA LEU A 848 14.71 -3.92 14.36
C LEU A 848 16.25 -3.95 14.31
N ALA A 849 16.93 -3.42 15.33
CA ALA A 849 18.38 -3.45 15.42
C ALA A 849 18.94 -4.88 15.58
N LEU A 850 18.22 -5.76 16.28
CA LEU A 850 18.60 -7.18 16.37
C LEU A 850 18.42 -7.92 15.04
N LEU A 851 17.41 -7.57 14.23
CA LEU A 851 17.20 -8.15 12.90
C LEU A 851 18.31 -7.74 11.94
N THR A 852 18.71 -6.47 11.91
CA THR A 852 19.82 -6.00 11.07
C THR A 852 21.17 -6.52 11.54
N ARG A 853 21.36 -6.70 12.86
CA ARG A 853 22.49 -7.46 13.41
C ARG A 853 22.58 -8.87 12.85
N ALA A 854 21.44 -9.53 12.64
CA ALA A 854 21.36 -10.85 12.02
C ALA A 854 21.55 -10.84 10.48
N GLY A 855 21.94 -9.70 9.89
CA GLY A 855 22.27 -9.58 8.47
C GLY A 855 21.09 -9.17 7.57
N GLN A 856 19.97 -8.72 8.14
CA GLN A 856 18.87 -8.20 7.32
C GLN A 856 19.28 -6.90 6.64
N PRO A 857 19.14 -6.78 5.30
CA PRO A 857 19.52 -5.57 4.58
C PRO A 857 18.51 -4.45 4.86
N GLY A 858 18.95 -3.21 4.72
CA GLY A 858 18.06 -2.05 4.71
C GLY A 858 17.64 -1.66 3.29
N ALA A 859 16.74 -0.70 3.20
CA ALA A 859 16.28 -0.11 1.95
C ALA A 859 16.80 1.33 1.83
N PRO A 860 17.69 1.63 0.86
CA PRO A 860 18.23 2.97 0.66
C PRO A 860 17.16 4.05 0.52
N GLU A 861 16.08 3.78 -0.20
CA GLU A 861 15.02 4.76 -0.53
C GLU A 861 13.76 4.57 0.33
N ALA A 862 13.89 4.11 1.60
CA ALA A 862 12.74 3.85 2.49
C ALA A 862 11.82 5.08 2.69
N LEU A 863 12.37 6.29 2.53
CA LEU A 863 11.62 7.54 2.58
C LEU A 863 11.15 7.97 1.19
N SER A 864 12.02 7.99 0.19
CA SER A 864 11.78 8.69 -1.08
C SER A 864 11.23 7.82 -2.23
N ALA A 865 11.28 6.49 -2.13
CA ALA A 865 10.89 5.61 -3.22
C ALA A 865 9.45 5.87 -3.68
N LEU A 866 9.20 6.04 -4.98
CA LEU A 866 7.83 6.10 -5.49
C LEU A 866 7.34 4.72 -5.94
N PRO A 867 6.07 4.34 -5.69
CA PRO A 867 5.05 5.09 -4.94
C PRO A 867 5.00 4.77 -3.43
N TRP A 868 5.94 3.98 -2.89
CA TRP A 868 5.78 3.32 -1.58
C TRP A 868 6.52 3.95 -0.40
N GLY A 869 7.51 4.78 -0.66
CA GLY A 869 8.35 5.44 0.33
C GLY A 869 7.52 6.30 1.26
N PHE A 870 7.95 6.36 2.53
CA PHE A 870 7.22 7.00 3.61
C PHE A 870 6.78 8.44 3.27
N LEU A 871 7.61 9.21 2.55
CA LEU A 871 7.29 10.58 2.16
C LEU A 871 6.12 10.62 1.17
N GLY A 872 6.25 9.97 0.01
CA GLY A 872 5.21 9.99 -1.02
C GLY A 872 3.90 9.34 -0.60
N ARG A 873 3.97 8.32 0.28
CA ARG A 873 2.80 7.54 0.70
C ARG A 873 2.07 8.09 1.92
N THR A 874 2.82 8.64 2.89
CA THR A 874 2.32 8.83 4.26
C THR A 874 2.50 10.26 4.78
N PHE A 875 3.68 10.86 4.61
CA PHE A 875 4.02 12.15 5.24
C PHE A 875 3.92 13.37 4.29
N GLY A 876 3.83 13.13 2.99
CA GLY A 876 3.75 14.16 1.96
C GLY A 876 5.08 14.46 1.27
N ALA A 877 5.00 14.97 0.03
CA ALA A 877 6.14 15.20 -0.85
C ALA A 877 7.10 16.32 -0.38
N LYS A 878 6.70 17.15 0.60
CA LYS A 878 7.54 18.24 1.14
C LYS A 878 8.79 17.69 1.87
N GLY A 879 8.74 16.45 2.37
CA GLY A 879 9.86 15.86 3.12
C GLY A 879 9.97 16.37 4.55
N PHE A 880 11.10 16.06 5.19
CA PHE A 880 11.39 16.52 6.55
C PHE A 880 12.11 17.87 6.54
N GLU A 881 11.71 18.75 7.45
CA GLU A 881 12.33 20.05 7.68
C GLU A 881 13.04 20.01 9.04
N LEU A 882 14.36 20.25 9.05
CA LEU A 882 15.14 20.32 10.28
C LEU A 882 15.56 21.77 10.48
N PRO A 883 15.02 22.50 11.49
CA PRO A 883 15.31 23.92 11.66
C PRO A 883 16.76 24.18 12.12
N ARG A 884 17.45 23.11 12.52
CA ARG A 884 18.85 23.12 12.94
C ARG A 884 19.53 21.78 12.61
N PRO A 885 20.85 21.76 12.39
CA PRO A 885 21.60 20.51 12.36
C PRO A 885 21.59 19.82 13.73
N PHE A 886 21.82 18.50 13.73
CA PHE A 886 21.97 17.76 14.98
C PHE A 886 23.19 18.25 15.78
N GLY A 887 22.98 18.62 17.03
CA GLY A 887 24.01 18.94 18.01
C GLY A 887 23.62 18.45 19.39
N THR A 888 23.45 19.35 20.35
CA THR A 888 23.07 18.99 21.74
C THR A 888 21.95 19.87 22.29
N TRP A 889 21.20 20.54 21.43
CA TRP A 889 20.25 21.55 21.89
C TRP A 889 19.06 20.94 22.61
N THR A 890 18.56 19.80 22.17
CA THR A 890 17.33 19.23 22.72
C THR A 890 17.50 18.91 24.20
N ILE A 891 18.56 18.18 24.58
CA ILE A 891 18.80 17.81 25.99
C ILE A 891 18.92 19.05 26.89
N GLN A 892 19.40 20.18 26.36
CA GLN A 892 19.59 21.43 27.09
C GLN A 892 18.32 22.28 27.23
N ASN A 893 17.26 21.96 26.47
CA ASN A 893 16.05 22.78 26.34
C ASN A 893 14.75 21.99 26.56
N ILE A 894 14.83 20.75 27.07
CA ILE A 894 13.65 20.01 27.53
C ILE A 894 12.97 20.69 28.71
N LEU A 895 11.67 20.46 28.84
CA LEU A 895 10.86 20.78 30.00
C LEU A 895 10.82 19.57 30.93
N PHE A 896 11.20 19.75 32.19
CA PHE A 896 10.96 18.75 33.23
C PHE A 896 9.61 18.97 33.89
N LYS A 897 8.76 17.94 33.93
CA LYS A 897 7.52 18.00 34.70
C LYS A 897 7.85 17.81 36.18
N VAL A 898 8.08 18.92 36.88
CA VAL A 898 8.34 18.94 38.34
C VAL A 898 7.06 18.82 39.17
N MET A 899 5.92 18.91 38.50
CA MET A 899 4.59 18.62 39.05
C MET A 899 3.81 17.75 38.05
N PRO A 900 2.87 16.91 38.50
CA PRO A 900 2.11 15.99 37.65
C PRO A 900 0.99 16.74 36.91
N VAL A 901 1.38 17.63 36.01
CA VAL A 901 0.49 18.42 35.15
C VAL A 901 1.01 18.25 33.73
N GLU A 902 0.12 18.24 32.73
CA GLU A 902 0.55 18.31 31.33
C GLU A 902 1.44 19.56 31.14
N GLY A 903 2.52 19.45 30.36
CA GLY A 903 3.60 20.45 30.36
C GLY A 903 3.14 21.87 30.03
N HIS A 904 2.13 22.01 29.15
CA HIS A 904 1.57 23.30 28.77
C HIS A 904 0.71 23.94 29.87
N GLY A 905 0.30 23.18 30.89
CA GLY A 905 -0.50 23.67 32.02
C GLY A 905 0.30 24.20 33.21
N ILE A 906 1.62 23.95 33.28
CA ILE A 906 2.44 24.27 34.46
C ILE A 906 2.46 25.78 34.75
N SER A 907 2.70 26.61 33.72
CA SER A 907 2.72 28.08 33.87
C SER A 907 1.37 28.64 34.34
N ALA A 908 0.26 28.04 33.89
CA ALA A 908 -1.06 28.45 34.30
C ALA A 908 -1.37 28.09 35.76
N VAL A 909 -0.89 26.92 36.24
CA VAL A 909 -0.99 26.52 37.65
C VAL A 909 -0.18 27.45 38.55
N GLU A 910 1.05 27.80 38.16
CA GLU A 910 1.87 28.77 38.91
C GLU A 910 1.20 30.14 38.99
N ALA A 911 0.71 30.64 37.86
CA ALA A 911 -0.03 31.91 37.81
C ALA A 911 -1.27 31.88 38.71
N ALA A 912 -2.00 30.75 38.74
CA ALA A 912 -3.16 30.56 39.60
C ALA A 912 -2.79 30.59 41.10
N LEU A 913 -1.70 29.94 41.51
CA LEU A 913 -1.23 29.96 42.90
C LEU A 913 -0.79 31.36 43.35
N ILE A 914 -0.14 32.13 42.47
CA ILE A 914 0.22 33.53 42.75
C ILE A 914 -1.03 34.40 42.87
N GLN A 915 -2.01 34.24 41.97
CA GLN A 915 -3.28 34.96 42.07
C GLN A 915 -4.04 34.58 43.35
N LEU A 916 -4.01 33.31 43.76
CA LEU A 916 -4.61 32.88 45.02
C LEU A 916 -3.95 33.53 46.24
N ALA A 917 -2.63 33.66 46.25
CA ALA A 917 -1.93 34.40 47.31
C ALA A 917 -2.40 35.86 47.38
N ARG A 918 -2.51 36.54 46.23
CA ARG A 918 -3.03 37.92 46.13
C ARG A 918 -4.48 38.05 46.62
N LEU A 919 -5.32 37.04 46.40
CA LEU A 919 -6.68 36.99 46.95
C LEU A 919 -6.64 36.90 48.49
N ARG A 920 -5.84 35.97 49.02
CA ARG A 920 -5.72 35.75 50.47
C ARG A 920 -5.19 36.98 51.21
N GLU A 921 -4.20 37.66 50.65
CA GLU A 921 -3.67 38.93 51.19
C GLU A 921 -4.74 40.03 51.30
N ARG A 922 -5.78 39.96 50.47
CA ARG A 922 -6.93 40.87 50.48
C ARG A 922 -8.13 40.35 51.29
N GLY A 923 -7.97 39.22 51.99
CA GLY A 923 -9.04 38.56 52.74
C GLY A 923 -10.13 37.92 51.86
N LEU A 924 -9.83 37.68 50.57
CA LEU A 924 -10.75 37.09 49.61
C LEU A 924 -10.51 35.59 49.41
N ARG A 925 -11.52 34.88 48.92
CA ARG A 925 -11.53 33.45 48.64
C ARG A 925 -11.72 33.16 47.15
N PRO A 926 -11.42 31.92 46.68
CA PRO A 926 -11.77 31.49 45.32
C PRO A 926 -13.25 31.71 44.95
N ASP A 927 -14.15 31.66 45.93
CA ASP A 927 -15.58 31.91 45.72
C ASP A 927 -15.91 33.34 45.30
N ASP A 928 -15.03 34.30 45.60
CA ASP A 928 -15.18 35.71 45.20
C ASP A 928 -14.81 35.95 43.72
N ILE A 929 -14.26 34.93 43.05
CA ILE A 929 -13.93 34.98 41.62
C ILE A 929 -15.21 34.92 40.80
N PHE A 930 -15.38 35.92 39.94
CA PHE A 930 -16.41 35.97 38.91
C PHE A 930 -15.94 35.27 37.63
N LYS A 931 -14.72 35.56 37.17
CA LYS A 931 -14.17 35.05 35.91
C LYS A 931 -12.63 35.01 35.98
N VAL A 932 -12.02 34.02 35.33
CA VAL A 932 -10.58 33.94 35.12
C VAL A 932 -10.32 33.92 33.61
N GLU A 933 -9.56 34.90 33.12
CA GLU A 933 -9.07 34.92 31.74
C GLU A 933 -7.67 34.32 31.70
N VAL A 934 -7.48 33.34 30.83
CA VAL A 934 -6.21 32.65 30.63
C VAL A 934 -5.83 32.82 29.18
N ARG A 935 -4.76 33.57 28.92
CA ARG A 935 -4.13 33.61 27.61
C ARG A 935 -2.91 32.69 27.60
N THR A 936 -2.78 31.83 26.60
CA THR A 936 -1.75 30.78 26.54
C THR A 936 -1.33 30.52 25.10
N THR A 937 -0.46 29.54 24.88
CA THR A 937 -0.01 29.16 23.52
C THR A 937 -1.11 28.45 22.73
N ALA A 938 -1.07 28.53 21.39
CA ALA A 938 -1.99 27.77 20.53
C ALA A 938 -1.88 26.24 20.75
N ALA A 939 -0.69 25.74 21.10
CA ALA A 939 -0.50 24.34 21.46
C ALA A 939 -1.26 23.96 22.75
N ALA A 940 -1.18 24.80 23.80
CA ALA A 940 -1.93 24.58 25.04
C ALA A 940 -3.44 24.61 24.79
N ASP A 941 -3.90 25.56 23.96
CA ASP A 941 -5.31 25.65 23.56
C ASP A 941 -5.77 24.40 22.81
N LEU A 942 -4.95 23.88 21.89
CA LEU A 942 -5.29 22.67 21.12
C LEU A 942 -5.29 21.38 21.98
N ILE A 943 -4.33 21.24 22.90
CA ILE A 943 -4.05 19.97 23.59
C ILE A 943 -4.88 19.81 24.88
N ILE A 944 -4.96 20.88 25.68
CA ILE A 944 -5.48 20.80 27.06
C ILE A 944 -6.67 21.71 27.35
N ASN A 945 -7.18 22.47 26.38
CA ASN A 945 -8.46 23.17 26.52
C ASN A 945 -9.64 22.21 26.31
N LYS A 946 -10.20 21.67 27.40
CA LYS A 946 -11.33 20.72 27.35
C LYS A 946 -12.60 21.31 27.94
N LYS A 947 -13.68 21.25 27.16
CA LYS A 947 -15.04 21.63 27.59
C LYS A 947 -15.86 20.39 27.95
N GLY A 948 -16.80 20.54 28.88
CA GLY A 948 -17.72 19.47 29.27
C GLY A 948 -17.19 18.52 30.35
N LYS A 949 -17.83 17.35 30.44
CA LYS A 949 -17.56 16.33 31.47
C LYS A 949 -16.22 15.63 31.19
N LEU A 950 -15.46 15.38 32.25
CA LEU A 950 -14.20 14.63 32.22
C LEU A 950 -14.47 13.23 32.78
N HIS A 951 -14.06 12.18 32.07
CA HIS A 951 -14.53 10.82 32.35
C HIS A 951 -13.57 9.96 33.17
N ASN A 952 -12.27 10.24 33.10
CA ASN A 952 -11.24 9.45 33.75
C ASN A 952 -10.05 10.33 34.19
N ALA A 953 -9.07 9.74 34.86
CA ALA A 953 -7.87 10.46 35.32
C ALA A 953 -7.07 11.12 34.18
N ALA A 954 -6.99 10.46 33.02
CA ALA A 954 -6.31 10.97 31.82
C ALA A 954 -7.05 12.15 31.15
N ASP A 955 -8.34 12.33 31.43
CA ASP A 955 -9.06 13.52 31.01
C ASP A 955 -8.74 14.72 31.90
N ARG A 956 -8.56 14.48 33.20
CA ARG A 956 -8.34 15.52 34.22
C ARG A 956 -6.93 16.06 34.20
N ASP A 957 -5.92 15.21 34.02
CA ASP A 957 -4.51 15.64 33.90
C ASP A 957 -4.25 16.44 32.59
N HIS A 958 -5.09 16.27 31.57
CA HIS A 958 -5.06 16.97 30.28
C HIS A 958 -6.21 18.00 30.12
N CYS A 959 -6.62 18.66 31.20
CA CYS A 959 -7.60 19.76 31.16
C CYS A 959 -7.06 20.97 31.93
N VAL A 960 -6.66 22.03 31.22
CA VAL A 960 -6.05 23.23 31.82
C VAL A 960 -7.01 23.91 32.81
N GLN A 961 -8.31 23.93 32.51
CA GLN A 961 -9.31 24.45 33.43
C GLN A 961 -9.39 23.63 34.72
N TYR A 962 -9.23 22.31 34.63
CA TYR A 962 -9.27 21.43 35.81
C TYR A 962 -8.09 21.73 36.74
N VAL A 963 -6.87 21.79 36.20
CA VAL A 963 -5.66 22.01 37.02
C VAL A 963 -5.60 23.43 37.60
N ILE A 964 -6.08 24.45 36.88
CA ILE A 964 -6.21 25.82 37.41
C ILE A 964 -7.27 25.86 38.52
N ALA A 965 -8.46 25.29 38.29
CA ALA A 965 -9.52 25.25 39.30
C ALA A 965 -9.07 24.51 40.56
N LEU A 966 -8.40 23.37 40.38
CA LEU A 966 -7.81 22.59 41.46
C LEU A 966 -6.78 23.40 42.24
N ALA A 967 -5.88 24.12 41.55
CA ALA A 967 -4.88 24.96 42.21
C ALA A 967 -5.51 26.07 43.07
N PHE A 968 -6.57 26.73 42.59
CA PHE A 968 -7.31 27.73 43.39
C PHE A 968 -7.98 27.12 44.63
N LEU A 969 -8.61 25.96 44.49
CA LEU A 969 -9.41 25.33 45.56
C LEU A 969 -8.55 24.57 46.57
N LYS A 970 -7.59 23.77 46.10
CA LYS A 970 -6.63 23.02 46.94
C LYS A 970 -5.63 23.99 47.61
N GLY A 971 -5.25 25.05 46.90
CA GLY A 971 -4.29 26.05 47.35
C GLY A 971 -2.84 25.59 47.37
N THR A 972 -2.55 24.43 46.78
CA THR A 972 -1.22 23.88 46.57
C THR A 972 -1.16 23.25 45.16
N THR A 973 0.03 22.85 44.73
CA THR A 973 0.21 22.20 43.42
C THR A 973 -0.59 20.89 43.32
N PRO A 974 -1.16 20.57 42.15
CA PRO A 974 -1.78 19.27 41.90
C PRO A 974 -0.83 18.11 42.18
N GLU A 975 -1.38 16.99 42.64
CA GLU A 975 -0.69 15.72 42.86
C GLU A 975 -1.36 14.61 42.06
N ALA A 976 -0.62 13.54 41.73
CA ALA A 976 -1.14 12.45 40.90
C ALA A 976 -2.44 11.83 41.44
N GLN A 977 -2.60 11.77 42.77
CA GLN A 977 -3.80 11.26 43.44
C GLN A 977 -5.05 12.12 43.19
N ASP A 978 -4.89 13.42 42.94
CA ASP A 978 -6.01 14.36 42.76
C ASP A 978 -6.81 14.07 41.48
N TYR A 979 -6.19 13.38 40.52
CA TYR A 979 -6.81 13.01 39.24
C TYR A 979 -7.53 11.67 39.28
N LEU A 980 -7.36 10.83 40.31
CA LEU A 980 -7.98 9.50 40.33
C LEU A 980 -9.50 9.59 40.39
N ASP A 981 -10.22 8.61 39.84
CA ASP A 981 -11.70 8.61 39.87
C ASP A 981 -12.27 8.59 41.30
N LYS A 982 -11.52 8.04 42.24
CA LYS A 982 -11.82 8.04 43.68
C LYS A 982 -11.45 9.34 44.41
N SER A 983 -10.80 10.29 43.74
CA SER A 983 -10.43 11.59 44.31
C SER A 983 -11.67 12.41 44.63
N HIS A 984 -11.67 13.14 45.74
CA HIS A 984 -12.72 14.11 46.06
C HIS A 984 -12.96 15.11 44.91
N TRP A 985 -11.89 15.51 44.23
CA TRP A 985 -11.93 16.47 43.13
C TRP A 985 -12.64 15.95 41.87
N ALA A 986 -12.68 14.63 41.67
CA ALA A 986 -13.32 14.02 40.50
C ALA A 986 -14.84 14.24 40.46
N THR A 987 -15.46 14.44 41.62
CA THR A 987 -16.92 14.64 41.80
C THR A 987 -17.28 15.97 42.47
N SER A 988 -16.30 16.87 42.67
CA SER A 988 -16.51 18.14 43.37
C SER A 988 -17.34 19.14 42.54
N GLU A 989 -18.47 19.60 43.09
CA GLU A 989 -19.30 20.64 42.48
C GLU A 989 -18.59 22.00 42.45
N ASP A 990 -17.82 22.33 43.49
CA ASP A 990 -17.04 23.57 43.56
C ASP A 990 -15.98 23.61 42.46
N LEU A 991 -15.30 22.50 42.21
CA LEU A 991 -14.33 22.39 41.12
C LEU A 991 -15.03 22.53 39.76
N ALA A 992 -16.16 21.85 39.57
CA ALA A 992 -16.93 21.96 38.34
C ALA A 992 -17.42 23.40 38.08
N SER A 993 -17.88 24.08 39.12
CA SER A 993 -18.30 25.49 39.09
C SER A 993 -17.13 26.42 38.77
N MET A 994 -15.97 26.23 39.42
CA MET A 994 -14.78 27.02 39.18
C MET A 994 -14.27 26.84 37.74
N ARG A 995 -14.31 25.62 37.18
CA ARG A 995 -13.95 25.36 35.78
C ARG A 995 -14.77 26.19 34.78
N GLN A 996 -16.06 26.40 35.02
CA GLN A 996 -16.93 27.17 34.13
C GLN A 996 -16.55 28.67 34.07
N LYS A 997 -15.84 29.17 35.09
CA LYS A 997 -15.37 30.56 35.15
C LYS A 997 -14.05 30.79 34.41
N ILE A 998 -13.35 29.73 34.01
CA ILE A 998 -12.02 29.80 33.39
C ILE A 998 -12.18 29.83 31.87
N ILE A 999 -11.85 30.96 31.27
CA ILE A 999 -11.89 31.17 29.82
C ILE A 999 -10.46 31.16 29.29
N VAL A 1000 -10.19 30.22 28.39
CA VAL A 1000 -8.86 30.02 27.79
C VAL A 1000 -8.89 30.52 26.36
N SER A 1001 -7.83 31.23 25.97
CA SER A 1001 -7.63 31.75 24.61
C SER A 1001 -6.17 31.65 24.20
N ALA A 1002 -5.91 31.37 22.93
CA ALA A 1002 -4.57 31.41 22.36
C ALA A 1002 -4.10 32.87 22.18
N ASP A 1003 -2.82 33.12 22.46
CA ASP A 1003 -2.13 34.41 22.29
C ASP A 1003 -1.01 34.28 21.26
N ASP A 1004 -1.01 35.18 20.27
CA ASP A 1004 -0.07 35.12 19.15
C ASP A 1004 1.38 35.32 19.58
N LYS A 1005 1.64 36.18 20.57
CA LYS A 1005 3.00 36.44 21.06
C LYS A 1005 3.52 35.24 21.84
N LEU A 1006 2.72 34.69 22.76
CA LEU A 1006 3.10 33.48 23.51
C LEU A 1006 3.31 32.29 22.58
N THR A 1007 2.49 32.17 21.52
CA THR A 1007 2.64 31.13 20.50
C THR A 1007 3.93 31.31 19.70
N LYS A 1008 4.25 32.54 19.30
CA LYS A 1008 5.52 32.85 18.62
C LYS A 1008 6.72 32.54 19.52
N ASP A 1009 6.69 32.97 20.78
CA ASP A 1009 7.76 32.74 21.76
C ASP A 1009 7.90 31.25 22.14
N TYR A 1010 6.83 30.45 21.98
CA TYR A 1010 6.86 29.00 22.12
C TYR A 1010 7.58 28.31 20.96
N LEU A 1011 7.43 28.80 19.72
CA LEU A 1011 8.10 28.23 18.54
C LEU A 1011 9.53 28.75 18.35
N ASP A 1012 9.84 29.94 18.86
CA ASP A 1012 11.17 30.54 18.81
C ASP A 1012 12.20 29.70 19.61
N LEU A 1013 13.20 29.14 18.93
CA LEU A 1013 14.22 28.28 19.55
C LEU A 1013 15.16 29.03 20.51
N ASP A 1014 15.26 30.35 20.39
CA ASP A 1014 16.00 31.21 21.31
C ASP A 1014 15.13 31.67 22.48
N ARG A 1015 13.89 31.17 22.60
CA ARG A 1015 13.01 31.42 23.75
C ARG A 1015 12.47 30.13 24.31
N LYS A 1016 11.72 29.40 23.48
CA LYS A 1016 11.02 28.15 23.77
C LYS A 1016 10.10 28.26 24.99
N SER A 1017 9.51 29.43 25.19
CA SER A 1017 8.68 29.71 26.36
C SER A 1017 7.42 28.83 26.38
N ILE A 1018 6.90 28.51 27.57
CA ILE A 1018 5.63 27.79 27.73
C ILE A 1018 4.71 28.70 28.54
N GLY A 1019 4.45 29.87 27.97
CA GLY A 1019 3.88 30.99 28.69
C GLY A 1019 2.38 30.87 28.93
N SER A 1020 1.92 31.31 30.10
CA SER A 1020 0.50 31.57 30.38
C SER A 1020 0.33 32.85 31.17
N GLY A 1021 -0.60 33.71 30.73
CA GLY A 1021 -1.05 34.91 31.43
C GLY A 1021 -2.42 34.67 32.06
N LEU A 1022 -2.58 35.01 33.34
CA LEU A 1022 -3.80 34.74 34.11
C LEU A 1022 -4.32 36.01 34.79
N THR A 1023 -5.51 36.44 34.41
CA THR A 1023 -6.21 37.63 34.93
C THR A 1023 -7.49 37.22 35.67
N VAL A 1024 -7.72 37.77 36.85
CA VAL A 1024 -8.85 37.38 37.72
C VAL A 1024 -9.81 38.55 37.91
N HIS A 1025 -11.07 38.37 37.53
CA HIS A 1025 -12.16 39.31 37.75
C HIS A 1025 -12.96 38.89 38.97
N LEU A 1026 -13.21 39.83 39.89
CA LEU A 1026 -13.91 39.57 41.14
C LEU A 1026 -15.38 39.98 41.05
N LYS A 1027 -16.22 39.36 41.87
CA LYS A 1027 -17.67 39.65 41.95
C LYS A 1027 -17.98 41.10 42.34
N ASN A 1028 -17.07 41.77 43.04
CA ASN A 1028 -17.20 43.18 43.41
C ASN A 1028 -16.82 44.16 42.28
N GLY A 1029 -16.52 43.66 41.07
CA GLY A 1029 -16.15 44.45 39.91
C GLY A 1029 -14.65 44.79 39.80
N SER A 1030 -13.85 44.54 40.83
CA SER A 1030 -12.40 44.76 40.77
C SER A 1030 -11.67 43.65 39.99
N ILE A 1031 -10.51 43.99 39.44
CA ILE A 1031 -9.69 43.08 38.61
C ILE A 1031 -8.32 42.95 39.27
N LEU A 1032 -7.85 41.72 39.46
CA LEU A 1032 -6.46 41.46 39.80
C LEU A 1032 -5.62 41.54 38.53
N PRO A 1033 -4.57 42.39 38.49
CA PRO A 1033 -3.67 42.47 37.34
C PRO A 1033 -3.12 41.11 36.95
N GLU A 1034 -2.84 40.95 35.66
CA GLU A 1034 -2.32 39.72 35.09
C GLU A 1034 -1.06 39.23 35.84
N VAL A 1035 -0.98 37.91 36.01
CA VAL A 1035 0.26 37.21 36.31
C VAL A 1035 0.68 36.45 35.06
N LEU A 1036 1.79 36.85 34.45
CA LEU A 1036 2.40 36.18 33.31
C LEU A 1036 3.59 35.35 33.77
N ILE A 1037 3.53 34.05 33.51
CA ILE A 1037 4.65 33.12 33.71
C ILE A 1037 5.13 32.66 32.35
N GLU A 1038 6.29 33.15 31.88
CA GLU A 1038 6.86 32.78 30.58
C GLU A 1038 7.69 31.48 30.65
N TYR A 1039 8.46 31.32 31.73
CA TYR A 1039 9.36 30.17 31.95
C TYR A 1039 8.99 29.49 33.27
N PRO A 1040 8.05 28.54 33.25
CA PRO A 1040 7.58 27.88 34.47
C PRO A 1040 8.68 27.04 35.14
N ALA A 1041 8.40 26.56 36.36
CA ALA A 1041 9.22 25.55 36.99
C ALA A 1041 9.37 24.31 36.10
N GLY A 1042 10.59 23.78 36.05
CA GLY A 1042 10.92 22.69 35.14
C GLY A 1042 11.44 23.15 33.78
N HIS A 1043 11.27 24.42 33.41
CA HIS A 1043 11.83 24.96 32.16
C HIS A 1043 13.34 25.15 32.27
N ALA A 1044 14.08 24.86 31.19
CA ALA A 1044 15.55 24.97 31.16
C ALA A 1044 16.10 26.39 31.48
N ARG A 1045 15.31 27.43 31.24
CA ARG A 1045 15.66 28.83 31.58
C ARG A 1045 15.32 29.24 33.01
N ASN A 1046 14.56 28.43 33.74
CA ASN A 1046 14.27 28.71 35.13
C ASN A 1046 15.45 28.22 36.00
N PRO A 1047 16.16 29.12 36.71
CA PRO A 1047 17.35 28.74 37.48
C PRO A 1047 17.05 27.79 38.64
N ALA A 1048 15.79 27.69 39.09
CA ALA A 1048 15.39 26.77 40.14
C ALA A 1048 15.18 25.33 39.64
N THR A 1049 15.05 25.12 38.32
CA THR A 1049 14.65 23.84 37.72
C THR A 1049 15.52 22.67 38.19
N VAL A 1050 16.85 22.80 38.19
CA VAL A 1050 17.74 21.70 38.59
C VAL A 1050 17.48 21.25 40.02
N ASN A 1051 17.29 22.21 40.94
CA ASN A 1051 17.01 21.88 42.35
C ASN A 1051 15.63 21.24 42.50
N MET A 1052 14.63 21.73 41.78
CA MET A 1052 13.27 21.16 41.82
C MET A 1052 13.23 19.72 41.25
N VAL A 1053 13.99 19.44 40.19
CA VAL A 1053 14.14 18.07 39.66
C VAL A 1053 14.84 17.16 40.67
N ARG A 1054 15.87 17.65 41.38
CA ARG A 1054 16.52 16.89 42.47
C ARG A 1054 15.55 16.59 43.62
N GLU A 1055 14.73 17.56 44.02
CA GLU A 1055 13.70 17.35 45.04
C GLU A 1055 12.66 16.32 44.60
N LYS A 1056 12.19 16.41 43.35
CA LYS A 1056 11.30 15.41 42.75
C LYS A 1056 11.94 14.03 42.74
N LEU A 1057 13.20 13.91 42.29
CA LEU A 1057 13.97 12.67 42.31
C LEU A 1057 13.97 12.08 43.73
N SER A 1058 14.42 12.85 44.74
CA SER A 1058 14.47 12.36 46.11
C SER A 1058 13.09 11.92 46.62
N LYS A 1059 12.03 12.69 46.33
CA LYS A 1059 10.65 12.34 46.68
C LYS A 1059 10.22 11.01 46.06
N ASN A 1060 10.52 10.81 44.79
CA ASN A 1060 10.12 9.60 44.07
C ASN A 1060 10.96 8.38 44.49
N MET A 1061 12.27 8.54 44.67
CA MET A 1061 13.14 7.44 45.07
C MET A 1061 12.86 6.97 46.51
N ARG A 1062 12.46 7.87 47.43
CA ARG A 1062 12.05 7.51 48.80
C ARG A 1062 10.91 6.50 48.89
N LEU A 1063 10.16 6.31 47.81
CA LEU A 1063 9.11 5.30 47.75
C LEU A 1063 9.67 3.87 47.90
N MET A 1064 10.93 3.65 47.50
CA MET A 1064 11.55 2.31 47.48
C MET A 1064 13.01 2.26 47.97
N PHE A 1065 13.66 3.41 48.16
CA PHE A 1065 15.08 3.52 48.47
C PHE A 1065 15.32 4.42 49.70
N SER A 1066 16.31 4.06 50.51
CA SER A 1066 16.79 4.86 51.64
C SER A 1066 17.66 6.05 51.19
N GLU A 1067 17.84 7.06 52.04
CA GLU A 1067 18.68 8.23 51.72
C GLU A 1067 20.11 7.87 51.32
N THR A 1068 20.69 6.86 51.97
CA THR A 1068 22.03 6.35 51.64
C THR A 1068 22.07 5.75 50.24
N GLU A 1069 21.06 4.95 49.87
CA GLU A 1069 20.94 4.40 48.51
C GLU A 1069 20.70 5.49 47.47
N ILE A 1070 19.84 6.47 47.76
CA ILE A 1070 19.58 7.62 46.89
C ILE A 1070 20.86 8.40 46.63
N THR A 1071 21.63 8.67 47.68
CA THR A 1071 22.94 9.35 47.56
C THR A 1071 23.90 8.54 46.70
N GLY A 1072 23.97 7.22 46.91
CA GLY A 1072 24.79 6.32 46.10
C GLY A 1072 24.40 6.30 44.62
N ILE A 1073 23.10 6.32 44.31
CA ILE A 1073 22.57 6.37 42.93
C ILE A 1073 22.93 7.71 42.27
N ILE A 1074 22.81 8.83 42.99
CA ILE A 1074 23.21 10.15 42.47
C ILE A 1074 24.72 10.18 42.21
N GLN A 1075 25.53 9.69 43.13
CA GLN A 1075 26.99 9.62 42.95
C GLN A 1075 27.37 8.72 41.78
N ALA A 1076 26.71 7.58 41.61
CA ALA A 1076 26.92 6.67 40.49
C ALA A 1076 26.58 7.30 39.13
N ALA A 1077 25.58 8.20 39.08
CA ALA A 1077 25.25 8.95 37.87
C ALA A 1077 26.30 10.02 37.51
N GLU A 1078 27.14 10.43 38.47
CA GLU A 1078 28.23 11.39 38.25
C GLU A 1078 29.53 10.73 37.78
N ASP A 1079 29.74 9.44 38.08
CA ASP A 1079 30.92 8.68 37.66
C ASP A 1079 30.82 8.22 36.21
N ASP A 1080 31.44 8.98 35.30
CA ASP A 1080 31.49 8.72 33.86
C ASP A 1080 32.08 7.35 33.50
N ASN A 1081 32.95 6.78 34.34
CA ASN A 1081 33.65 5.52 34.08
C ASN A 1081 32.93 4.31 34.64
N LEU A 1082 31.91 4.51 35.48
CA LEU A 1082 31.15 3.41 36.08
C LEU A 1082 30.51 2.55 34.98
N ALA A 1083 30.65 1.24 35.11
CA ALA A 1083 29.97 0.29 34.23
C ALA A 1083 28.45 0.42 34.41
N ILE A 1084 27.70 0.43 33.30
CA ILE A 1084 26.25 0.66 33.33
C ILE A 1084 25.52 -0.37 34.22
N MET A 1085 25.96 -1.63 34.23
CA MET A 1085 25.39 -2.65 35.13
C MET A 1085 25.53 -2.31 36.61
N GLY A 1086 26.59 -1.59 37.00
CA GLY A 1086 26.81 -1.15 38.37
C GLY A 1086 25.78 -0.10 38.79
N PHE A 1087 25.42 0.82 37.90
CA PHE A 1087 24.35 1.78 38.12
C PHE A 1087 22.98 1.09 38.22
N VAL A 1088 22.68 0.16 37.30
CA VAL A 1088 21.39 -0.58 37.29
C VAL A 1088 21.25 -1.51 38.50
N ASP A 1089 22.35 -2.07 38.99
CA ASP A 1089 22.32 -2.92 40.20
C ASP A 1089 21.92 -2.14 41.45
N LEU A 1090 22.28 -0.85 41.56
CA LEU A 1090 21.80 0.01 42.66
C LEU A 1090 20.28 0.21 42.62
N LEU A 1091 19.69 0.19 41.42
CA LEU A 1091 18.26 0.37 41.19
C LEU A 1091 17.45 -0.94 41.28
N SER A 1092 18.11 -2.09 41.24
CA SER A 1092 17.46 -3.41 41.30
C SER A 1092 17.00 -3.77 42.72
N ARG A 1093 15.96 -4.58 42.88
CA ARG A 1093 15.43 -5.03 44.18
C ARG A 1093 15.36 -6.56 44.19
N GLN A 1094 15.80 -7.25 45.24
CA GLN A 1094 15.93 -8.73 45.23
C GLN A 1094 14.71 -9.50 45.75
N THR A 1095 13.77 -8.85 46.41
CA THR A 1095 12.53 -9.44 46.91
C THR A 1095 11.36 -8.57 46.48
N PRO A 1096 10.16 -9.13 46.23
CA PRO A 1096 8.95 -8.32 46.27
C PRO A 1096 8.82 -7.90 47.72
N SER A 1097 9.44 -6.79 48.10
CA SER A 1097 8.99 -6.07 49.27
C SER A 1097 7.53 -5.79 48.98
N SER A 1098 6.63 -6.51 49.65
CA SER A 1098 5.24 -6.07 49.77
C SER A 1098 5.28 -4.56 49.94
N PRO A 1099 4.53 -3.78 49.16
CA PRO A 1099 4.39 -2.38 49.53
C PRO A 1099 3.91 -2.39 50.98
N ARG A 1100 4.68 -1.77 51.88
CA ARG A 1100 4.17 -1.43 53.20
C ARG A 1100 2.92 -0.59 52.93
N LEU A 1101 1.77 -1.21 53.10
CA LEU A 1101 0.53 -0.52 53.43
C LEU A 1101 0.58 -0.20 54.92
#